data_AF-A0AA39LR62-F1
#
_entry.id   AF-A0AA39LR62-F1
#
_cell.length_a   1.000
_cell.length_b   1.000
_cell.length_c   1.000
_cell.angle_alpha   90.00
_cell.angle_beta   90.00
_cell.angle_gamma   90.00
#
_symmetry.space_group_name_H-M   'P 1'
#
loop_
_entity.id
_entity.type
_entity.pdbx_description
1 polymer ?
#
loop_
_entity_poly.entity_id
_entity_poly.type
_entity_poly.pdbx_seq_one_letter_code
_entity_poly.pdbx_strand_id
1 'polypeptide(L)'
;MSPDSLVAHFREPGCLEIGYTCDDTFDKGHADYEVCCGCCHTQNSGKVVAIVSLLLSFVALGWAVYFKSTFLTAVAGVYIVSALSLIIAVFLERHALILPYIGVSILRELFEVYLIIKMSTGLTHIIEVKDYLSGLMLLMLLFVMLLIAIHASISLWIIWTIYIHYCYLRDRPLNFSWSGEQKKSLGYRFVEHFRRSDSDTLSVRSIHWEMSSLALRLLVLTAASAVLVVAGPYNISAELGDIEVSVNWNADWSSQEVEFSVQWSKTDFHWILVGFSDHGFWPNSDFCLIERYNIIDGWIDQNLKMHRDISQDCQLISVDIENRIVIFKRKFVTCDSKDYAIELGTTQLILAKGIKKETHLNEPTVDKQIAYGQVLQNDESVKMMEAEPPEKTDVVNIGAIDAHVPPVVTTYWCAIEKLDEALRRAKHHVVKIEANVSPGNEHIVHHMEIFHCADPGNGYIPIFNGNCNDPNKPKESKSCSKVLAAWAMGAGPITYPLQAGMPFGGENFFPYVMVEIHYNNEAKRSDYVDNSGFKITYSDQLRQFDAGIMEVGLIYSDANSIPAGQGAFPISGHCVADCTAKFPFDGIFVFASQLHAHLTGRKLWTSHFRNGVKIGEINRDNHFSPHWQHIQHFHKQKRILPGDTLMTTCVFETRNRSSFTWGGYGIEDEMCVNYIHYYPAMDVEVCKSAIDNSTLHNFFRFMGVQDYRLSISEKYKQIDWTPQAVDKLAELYSVSPLNMDCLDHTGARFPGHPTNWTRIPQPKTFAGMFDKVRANMECPSLND
;
A
#
# COMPACT_ATOMS: atom_id res chain seq x y z
N MET A 1 -24.95 -72.53 -12.09
CA MET A 1 -23.66 -73.10 -12.50
C MET A 1 -22.81 -71.96 -13.00
N SER A 2 -21.75 -71.60 -12.26
CA SER A 2 -20.54 -71.00 -12.87
C SER A 2 -19.71 -72.14 -13.50
N PRO A 3 -18.64 -71.90 -14.30
CA PRO A 3 -17.42 -71.26 -13.78
C PRO A 3 -16.69 -70.28 -14.72
N ASP A 4 -15.81 -69.54 -14.05
CA ASP A 4 -14.81 -68.57 -14.42
C ASP A 4 -13.82 -68.98 -15.55
N SER A 5 -13.27 -67.99 -16.25
CA SER A 5 -11.80 -67.76 -16.22
C SER A 5 -11.38 -66.40 -16.78
N LEU A 6 -10.50 -65.74 -16.01
CA LEU A 6 -9.70 -64.57 -16.33
C LEU A 6 -8.73 -64.81 -17.50
N VAL A 7 -8.47 -63.78 -18.32
CA VAL A 7 -7.11 -63.45 -18.77
C VAL A 7 -6.91 -61.93 -18.75
N ALA A 8 -5.88 -61.51 -18.02
CA ALA A 8 -5.49 -60.12 -17.81
C ALA A 8 -4.59 -59.58 -18.94
N HIS A 9 -4.68 -58.26 -19.15
CA HIS A 9 -3.75 -57.43 -19.91
C HIS A 9 -2.32 -57.51 -19.35
N PHE A 10 -1.34 -57.60 -20.25
CA PHE A 10 -0.03 -56.95 -20.09
C PHE A 10 0.07 -55.85 -21.14
N ARG A 11 0.25 -54.61 -20.69
CA ARG A 11 0.46 -53.42 -21.51
C ARG A 11 1.62 -52.66 -20.89
N GLU A 12 2.68 -52.51 -21.66
CA GLU A 12 3.77 -51.54 -21.43
C GLU A 12 4.57 -51.44 -22.75
N PRO A 13 5.35 -50.37 -22.99
CA PRO A 13 4.86 -49.03 -23.28
C PRO A 13 5.51 -48.44 -24.55
N GLY A 14 4.92 -47.36 -25.08
CA GLY A 14 5.63 -46.41 -25.94
C GLY A 14 5.79 -46.78 -27.41
N CYS A 15 5.05 -46.09 -28.28
CA CYS A 15 5.59 -45.44 -29.48
C CYS A 15 4.53 -44.49 -30.03
N LEU A 16 4.92 -43.21 -30.13
CA LEU A 16 4.20 -42.16 -30.82
C LEU A 16 4.45 -42.38 -32.33
N GLU A 17 3.48 -42.95 -33.05
CA GLU A 17 3.53 -43.05 -34.51
C GLU A 17 2.48 -42.09 -35.10
N ILE A 18 2.95 -40.99 -35.70
CA ILE A 18 2.16 -40.21 -36.65
C ILE A 18 2.16 -41.02 -37.96
N GLY A 19 1.26 -42.00 -38.05
CA GLY A 19 1.06 -42.81 -39.24
C GLY A 19 -0.04 -42.23 -40.12
N TYR A 20 0.33 -41.75 -41.31
CA TYR A 20 -0.60 -41.63 -42.44
C TYR A 20 -0.90 -43.04 -42.95
N THR A 21 -2.11 -43.54 -42.74
CA THR A 21 -2.61 -44.72 -43.44
C THR A 21 -3.79 -44.33 -44.33
N CYS A 22 -3.49 -44.16 -45.62
CA CYS A 22 -4.49 -44.30 -46.68
C CYS A 22 -4.58 -45.81 -46.98
N ASP A 23 -5.70 -46.43 -46.63
CA ASP A 23 -5.99 -47.81 -47.01
C ASP A 23 -6.90 -47.79 -48.24
N ASP A 24 -6.31 -48.19 -49.38
CA ASP A 24 -6.91 -48.26 -50.71
C ASP A 24 -7.75 -49.54 -50.85
N THR A 25 -8.98 -49.53 -50.31
CA THR A 25 -10.02 -50.49 -50.75
C THR A 25 -11.27 -49.74 -51.23
N PHE A 26 -11.18 -49.34 -52.50
CA PHE A 26 -12.22 -48.72 -53.30
C PHE A 26 -13.41 -49.65 -53.54
N ASP A 27 -14.60 -49.21 -53.11
CA ASP A 27 -15.86 -49.65 -53.71
C ASP A 27 -16.25 -48.66 -54.82
N LYS A 28 -16.49 -49.19 -56.02
CA LYS A 28 -16.62 -48.45 -57.28
C LYS A 28 -17.99 -47.77 -57.37
N GLY A 29 -18.13 -46.54 -56.89
CA GLY A 29 -19.40 -45.82 -57.04
C GLY A 29 -19.46 -44.33 -56.70
N HIS A 30 -18.38 -43.66 -56.29
CA HIS A 30 -18.41 -42.22 -56.03
C HIS A 30 -17.31 -41.51 -56.83
N ALA A 31 -17.73 -40.76 -57.84
CA ALA A 31 -16.93 -39.70 -58.44
C ALA A 31 -16.96 -38.51 -57.45
N ASP A 32 -15.77 -38.09 -57.01
CA ASP A 32 -15.41 -36.84 -56.31
C ASP A 32 -14.49 -37.15 -55.11
N TYR A 33 -13.23 -37.51 -55.41
CA TYR A 33 -12.19 -37.73 -54.41
C TYR A 33 -10.95 -36.89 -54.77
N GLU A 34 -10.87 -35.68 -54.21
CA GLU A 34 -9.58 -34.97 -54.07
C GLU A 34 -9.49 -34.02 -52.85
N VAL A 35 -10.44 -34.04 -51.90
CA VAL A 35 -10.40 -33.15 -50.71
C VAL A 35 -10.56 -33.88 -49.36
N CYS A 36 -10.50 -35.22 -49.34
CA CYS A 36 -10.84 -36.02 -48.14
C CYS A 36 -9.65 -36.54 -47.32
N CYS A 37 -8.57 -35.76 -47.15
CA CYS A 37 -7.51 -36.09 -46.17
C CYS A 37 -7.61 -35.33 -44.83
N GLY A 38 -8.72 -34.64 -44.55
CA GLY A 38 -8.94 -33.96 -43.25
C GLY A 38 -10.30 -34.20 -42.59
N CYS A 39 -11.13 -35.11 -43.14
CA CYS A 39 -12.57 -35.13 -42.89
C CYS A 39 -13.04 -35.73 -41.55
N CYS A 40 -12.14 -36.22 -40.68
CA CYS A 40 -12.56 -36.78 -39.37
C CYS A 40 -12.92 -35.74 -38.30
N HIS A 41 -12.73 -34.44 -38.55
CA HIS A 41 -13.03 -33.38 -37.59
C HIS A 41 -13.72 -32.19 -38.27
N THR A 42 -15.01 -32.25 -38.62
CA THR A 42 -15.66 -31.09 -39.26
C THR A 42 -16.80 -30.46 -38.46
N GLN A 43 -17.76 -31.20 -37.88
CA GLN A 43 -18.91 -30.52 -37.24
C GLN A 43 -18.59 -29.87 -35.89
N ASN A 44 -17.88 -30.57 -35.00
CA ASN A 44 -17.55 -30.05 -33.66
C ASN A 44 -16.35 -29.10 -33.69
N SER A 45 -15.38 -29.34 -34.57
CA SER A 45 -14.22 -28.45 -34.76
C SER A 45 -14.64 -27.07 -35.28
N GLY A 46 -15.56 -27.00 -36.25
CA GLY A 46 -16.09 -25.73 -36.75
C GLY A 46 -16.76 -24.89 -35.64
N LYS A 47 -17.51 -25.55 -34.75
CA LYS A 47 -18.16 -24.89 -33.59
C LYS A 47 -17.14 -24.36 -32.58
N VAL A 48 -16.12 -25.16 -32.25
CA VAL A 48 -15.04 -24.75 -31.35
C VAL A 48 -14.26 -23.59 -31.93
N VAL A 49 -13.87 -23.68 -33.19
CA VAL A 49 -13.11 -22.62 -33.88
C VAL A 49 -13.91 -21.33 -33.96
N ALA A 50 -15.23 -21.39 -34.22
CA ALA A 50 -16.08 -20.19 -34.24
C ALA A 50 -16.14 -19.48 -32.88
N ILE A 51 -16.18 -20.24 -31.77
CA ILE A 51 -16.16 -19.67 -30.41
C ILE A 51 -14.79 -19.07 -30.10
N VAL A 52 -13.71 -19.78 -30.44
CA VAL A 52 -12.33 -19.29 -30.25
C VAL A 52 -12.10 -18.00 -31.03
N SER A 53 -12.56 -17.92 -32.29
CA SER A 53 -12.47 -16.71 -33.11
C SER A 53 -13.18 -15.51 -32.50
N LEU A 54 -14.33 -15.72 -31.83
CA LEU A 54 -15.05 -14.67 -31.11
C LEU A 54 -14.30 -14.22 -29.86
N LEU A 55 -13.77 -15.15 -29.05
CA LEU A 55 -13.00 -14.80 -27.85
C LEU A 55 -11.74 -13.98 -28.20
N LEU A 56 -11.02 -14.39 -29.24
CA LEU A 56 -9.86 -13.65 -29.74
C LEU A 56 -10.24 -12.23 -30.23
N SER A 57 -11.45 -12.05 -30.76
CA SER A 57 -11.93 -10.73 -31.19
C SER A 57 -12.16 -9.75 -30.03
N PHE A 58 -12.60 -10.24 -28.87
CA PHE A 58 -12.76 -9.43 -27.67
C PHE A 58 -11.42 -9.08 -27.01
N VAL A 59 -10.44 -9.99 -27.07
CA VAL A 59 -9.06 -9.69 -26.62
C VAL A 59 -8.46 -8.58 -27.46
N ALA A 60 -8.62 -8.63 -28.79
CA ALA A 60 -8.16 -7.58 -29.69
C ALA A 60 -8.82 -6.21 -29.42
N LEU A 61 -10.12 -6.21 -29.09
CA LEU A 61 -10.82 -4.99 -28.68
C LEU A 61 -10.28 -4.43 -27.36
N GLY A 62 -10.05 -5.27 -26.36
CA GLY A 62 -9.44 -4.85 -25.08
C GLY A 62 -8.07 -4.21 -25.28
N TRP A 63 -7.25 -4.80 -26.17
CA TRP A 63 -5.97 -4.22 -26.59
C TRP A 63 -6.13 -2.86 -27.28
N ALA A 64 -7.06 -2.75 -28.24
CA ALA A 64 -7.30 -1.49 -28.95
C ALA A 64 -7.76 -0.35 -28.02
N VAL A 65 -8.57 -0.68 -27.01
CA VAL A 65 -9.04 0.25 -25.97
C VAL A 65 -7.89 0.67 -25.05
N TYR A 66 -7.04 -0.28 -24.64
CA TYR A 66 -5.87 0.01 -23.82
C TYR A 66 -4.92 1.02 -24.49
N PHE A 67 -4.68 0.89 -25.79
CA PHE A 67 -3.83 1.80 -26.56
C PHE A 67 -4.55 3.08 -27.05
N LYS A 68 -5.80 3.32 -26.65
CA LYS A 68 -6.60 4.51 -27.00
C LYS A 68 -6.67 4.82 -28.51
N SER A 69 -6.62 3.79 -29.36
CA SER A 69 -6.61 3.97 -30.81
C SER A 69 -8.01 3.80 -31.40
N THR A 70 -8.55 4.91 -31.91
CA THR A 70 -9.87 4.95 -32.56
C THR A 70 -9.92 4.07 -33.81
N PHE A 71 -8.83 4.03 -34.58
CA PHE A 71 -8.71 3.18 -35.77
C PHE A 71 -8.72 1.68 -35.41
N LEU A 72 -7.91 1.26 -34.42
CA LEU A 72 -7.85 -0.15 -34.00
C LEU A 72 -9.18 -0.60 -33.37
N THR A 73 -9.86 0.31 -32.66
CA THR A 73 -11.17 0.02 -32.05
C THR A 73 -12.24 -0.21 -33.14
N ALA A 74 -12.23 0.59 -34.22
CA ALA A 74 -13.13 0.40 -35.35
C ALA A 74 -12.87 -0.93 -36.09
N VAL A 75 -11.61 -1.29 -36.29
CA VAL A 75 -11.21 -2.56 -36.92
C VAL A 75 -11.60 -3.76 -36.05
N ALA A 76 -11.39 -3.69 -34.73
CA ALA A 76 -11.82 -4.73 -33.79
C ALA A 76 -13.34 -4.92 -33.80
N GLY A 77 -14.12 -3.83 -33.91
CA GLY A 77 -15.58 -3.88 -34.06
C GLY A 77 -16.03 -4.63 -35.32
N VAL A 78 -15.40 -4.38 -36.47
CA VAL A 78 -15.67 -5.11 -37.72
C VAL A 78 -15.37 -6.61 -37.55
N TYR A 79 -14.28 -6.94 -36.86
CA TYR A 79 -13.90 -8.33 -36.62
C TYR A 79 -14.88 -9.07 -35.71
N ILE A 80 -15.36 -8.45 -34.63
CA ILE A 80 -16.40 -9.02 -33.76
C ILE A 80 -17.68 -9.33 -34.55
N VAL A 81 -18.14 -8.40 -35.40
CA VAL A 81 -19.33 -8.61 -36.25
C VAL A 81 -19.13 -9.77 -37.22
N SER A 82 -17.93 -9.90 -37.78
CA SER A 82 -17.59 -11.04 -38.65
C SER A 82 -17.56 -12.37 -37.90
N ALA A 83 -17.02 -12.42 -36.68
CA ALA A 83 -16.93 -13.63 -35.86
C ALA A 83 -18.32 -14.09 -35.37
N LEU A 84 -19.19 -13.14 -35.03
CA LEU A 84 -20.60 -13.43 -34.74
C LEU A 84 -21.32 -14.00 -35.97
N SER A 85 -21.02 -13.48 -37.16
CA SER A 85 -21.56 -14.02 -38.41
C SER A 85 -21.08 -15.45 -38.67
N LEU A 86 -19.82 -15.76 -38.37
CA LEU A 86 -19.26 -17.12 -38.42
C LEU A 86 -19.96 -18.07 -37.45
N ILE A 87 -20.20 -17.67 -36.19
CA ILE A 87 -20.93 -18.48 -35.22
C ILE A 87 -22.33 -18.80 -35.75
N ILE A 88 -23.04 -17.79 -36.24
CA ILE A 88 -24.38 -17.99 -36.82
C ILE A 88 -24.29 -18.94 -38.02
N ALA A 89 -23.29 -18.79 -38.89
CA ALA A 89 -23.10 -19.62 -40.07
C ALA A 89 -22.85 -21.09 -39.73
N VAL A 90 -21.97 -21.36 -38.77
CA VAL A 90 -21.59 -22.71 -38.35
C VAL A 90 -22.74 -23.39 -37.60
N PHE A 91 -23.41 -22.68 -36.69
CA PHE A 91 -24.52 -23.26 -35.91
C PHE A 91 -25.81 -23.43 -36.71
N LEU A 92 -26.03 -22.63 -37.76
CA LEU A 92 -27.15 -22.80 -38.70
C LEU A 92 -26.79 -23.67 -39.91
N GLU A 93 -25.56 -24.21 -39.97
CA GLU A 93 -25.03 -25.02 -41.08
C GLU A 93 -25.20 -24.36 -42.46
N ARG A 94 -25.01 -23.03 -42.53
CA ARG A 94 -25.16 -22.24 -43.76
C ARG A 94 -23.81 -21.75 -44.27
N HIS A 95 -23.25 -22.46 -45.26
CA HIS A 95 -21.95 -22.15 -45.86
C HIS A 95 -21.86 -20.70 -46.40
N ALA A 96 -22.93 -20.17 -46.99
CA ALA A 96 -22.93 -18.81 -47.56
C ALA A 96 -22.63 -17.70 -46.54
N LEU A 97 -22.91 -17.93 -45.26
CA LEU A 97 -22.64 -16.96 -44.18
C LEU A 97 -21.20 -17.03 -43.64
N ILE A 98 -20.40 -18.00 -44.09
CA ILE A 98 -18.97 -18.14 -43.70
C ILE A 98 -18.08 -17.24 -44.57
N LEU A 99 -18.46 -16.98 -45.82
CA LEU A 99 -17.66 -16.20 -46.78
C LEU A 99 -17.29 -14.78 -46.29
N PRO A 100 -18.20 -13.99 -45.66
CA PRO A 100 -17.85 -12.68 -45.12
C PRO A 100 -16.76 -12.75 -44.04
N TYR A 101 -16.79 -13.77 -43.19
CA TYR A 101 -15.75 -13.96 -42.16
C TYR A 101 -14.40 -14.29 -42.79
N ILE A 102 -14.36 -15.19 -43.78
CA ILE A 102 -13.12 -15.51 -44.51
C ILE A 102 -12.55 -14.26 -45.18
N GLY A 103 -13.40 -13.46 -45.85
CA GLY A 103 -12.97 -12.20 -46.49
C GLY A 103 -12.40 -11.17 -45.52
N VAL A 104 -13.07 -10.94 -44.38
CA VAL A 104 -12.60 -10.01 -43.34
C VAL A 104 -11.30 -10.53 -42.70
N SER A 105 -11.18 -11.84 -42.49
CA SER A 105 -9.99 -12.44 -41.90
C SER A 105 -8.78 -12.34 -42.83
N ILE A 106 -8.95 -12.58 -44.14
CA ILE A 106 -7.87 -12.42 -45.13
C ILE A 106 -7.41 -10.95 -45.20
N LEU A 107 -8.34 -9.99 -45.25
CA LEU A 107 -7.99 -8.56 -45.28
C LEU A 107 -7.22 -8.13 -44.03
N ARG A 108 -7.60 -8.68 -42.87
CA ARG A 108 -6.88 -8.46 -41.61
C ARG A 108 -5.46 -9.00 -41.67
N GLU A 109 -5.26 -10.24 -42.11
CA GLU A 109 -3.91 -10.82 -42.23
C GLU A 109 -3.03 -10.00 -43.18
N LEU A 110 -3.58 -9.52 -44.31
CA LEU A 110 -2.87 -8.65 -45.23
C LEU A 110 -2.44 -7.33 -44.57
N PHE A 111 -3.27 -6.78 -43.67
CA PHE A 111 -2.95 -5.59 -42.90
C PHE A 111 -1.89 -5.84 -41.81
N GLU A 112 -1.96 -6.98 -41.12
CA GLU A 112 -0.95 -7.38 -40.13
C GLU A 112 0.42 -7.63 -40.80
N VAL A 113 0.44 -8.29 -41.97
CA VAL A 113 1.66 -8.43 -42.79
C VAL A 113 2.20 -7.08 -43.23
N TYR A 114 1.34 -6.14 -43.64
CA TYR A 114 1.74 -4.77 -43.95
C TYR A 114 2.38 -4.06 -42.75
N LEU A 115 1.82 -4.23 -41.54
CA LEU A 115 2.39 -3.68 -40.31
C LEU A 115 3.76 -4.28 -40.00
N ILE A 116 3.94 -5.61 -40.12
CA ILE A 116 5.25 -6.26 -39.94
C ILE A 116 6.28 -5.66 -40.91
N ILE A 117 5.93 -5.52 -42.19
CA ILE A 117 6.83 -4.95 -43.22
C ILE A 117 7.16 -3.49 -42.88
N LYS A 118 6.17 -2.70 -42.46
CA LYS A 118 6.36 -1.29 -42.09
C LYS A 118 7.23 -1.13 -40.83
N MET A 119 7.04 -1.97 -39.83
CA MET A 119 7.86 -1.98 -38.60
C MET A 119 9.29 -2.44 -38.91
N SER A 120 9.45 -3.49 -39.73
CA SER A 120 10.77 -4.00 -40.13
C SER A 120 11.56 -2.95 -40.93
N THR A 121 10.93 -2.28 -41.90
CA THR A 121 11.57 -1.21 -42.69
C THR A 121 11.85 0.05 -41.87
N GLY A 122 10.99 0.39 -40.90
CA GLY A 122 11.25 1.45 -39.93
C GLY A 122 12.43 1.14 -39.00
N LEU A 123 12.56 -0.12 -38.57
CA LEU A 123 13.64 -0.57 -37.70
C LEU A 123 15.01 -0.50 -38.40
N THR A 124 15.10 -0.91 -39.66
CA THR A 124 16.33 -0.77 -40.46
C THR A 124 16.75 0.69 -40.60
N HIS A 125 15.80 1.62 -40.69
CA HIS A 125 16.07 3.05 -40.84
C HIS A 125 16.51 3.72 -39.52
N ILE A 126 16.09 3.18 -38.37
CA ILE A 126 16.48 3.64 -37.03
C ILE A 126 17.86 3.10 -36.65
N ILE A 127 18.18 1.85 -37.02
CA ILE A 127 19.49 1.23 -36.77
C ILE A 127 20.63 1.96 -37.52
N GLU A 128 20.34 2.54 -38.70
CA GLU A 128 21.33 3.32 -39.47
C GLU A 128 21.54 4.77 -38.97
N VAL A 129 20.69 5.29 -38.07
CA VAL A 129 20.72 6.70 -37.63
C VAL A 129 20.89 6.80 -36.10
N LYS A 130 22.16 6.70 -35.67
CA LYS A 130 22.74 7.09 -34.36
C LYS A 130 22.40 6.28 -33.10
N ASP A 131 23.49 6.01 -32.36
CA ASP A 131 23.62 5.48 -31.00
C ASP A 131 22.77 6.25 -29.97
N TYR A 132 21.52 5.82 -29.71
CA TYR A 132 20.85 5.96 -28.40
C TYR A 132 19.54 5.16 -28.30
N LEU A 133 19.42 3.98 -28.93
CA LEU A 133 18.35 3.06 -28.55
C LEU A 133 18.93 2.06 -27.55
N SER A 134 18.42 2.07 -26.31
CA SER A 134 18.77 1.07 -25.30
C SER A 134 18.51 -0.33 -25.88
N GLY A 135 19.43 -1.27 -25.71
CA GLY A 135 19.30 -2.63 -26.24
C GLY A 135 17.98 -3.31 -25.85
N LEU A 136 17.40 -2.90 -24.72
CA LEU A 136 16.08 -3.31 -24.24
C LEU A 136 14.92 -2.88 -25.16
N MET A 137 14.94 -1.66 -25.70
CA MET A 137 13.92 -1.20 -26.66
C MET A 137 13.98 -1.98 -27.97
N LEU A 138 15.19 -2.29 -28.45
CA LEU A 138 15.38 -3.12 -29.64
C LEU A 138 14.89 -4.56 -29.41
N LEU A 139 15.19 -5.13 -28.24
CA LEU A 139 14.71 -6.46 -27.85
C LEU A 139 13.18 -6.50 -27.75
N MET A 140 12.55 -5.48 -27.14
CA MET A 140 11.09 -5.38 -27.07
C MET A 140 10.45 -5.27 -28.45
N LEU A 141 11.04 -4.49 -29.37
CA LEU A 141 10.52 -4.38 -30.74
C LEU A 141 10.65 -5.71 -31.51
N LEU A 142 11.76 -6.43 -31.35
CA LEU A 142 11.95 -7.76 -31.94
C LEU A 142 10.95 -8.78 -31.36
N PHE A 143 10.71 -8.73 -30.05
CA PHE A 143 9.74 -9.58 -29.36
C PHE A 143 8.31 -9.31 -29.82
N VAL A 144 7.92 -8.04 -29.98
CA VAL A 144 6.61 -7.67 -30.54
C VAL A 144 6.46 -8.18 -31.96
N MET A 145 7.49 -8.06 -32.82
CA MET A 145 7.43 -8.62 -34.17
C MET A 145 7.30 -10.15 -34.18
N LEU A 146 7.96 -10.86 -33.26
CA LEU A 146 7.83 -12.31 -33.11
C LEU A 146 6.41 -12.71 -32.71
N LEU A 147 5.80 -12.00 -31.75
CA LEU A 147 4.43 -12.26 -31.31
C LEU A 147 3.43 -12.02 -32.44
N ILE A 148 3.59 -10.96 -33.23
CA ILE A 148 2.72 -10.69 -34.39
C ILE A 148 2.89 -11.80 -35.45
N ALA A 149 4.11 -12.30 -35.68
CA ALA A 149 4.35 -13.40 -36.62
C ALA A 149 3.73 -14.73 -36.18
N ILE A 150 3.81 -15.07 -34.89
CA ILE A 150 3.14 -16.25 -34.31
C ILE A 150 1.62 -16.11 -34.46
N HIS A 151 1.08 -14.93 -34.15
CA HIS A 151 -0.34 -14.64 -34.25
C HIS A 151 -0.87 -14.78 -35.69
N ALA A 152 -0.15 -14.24 -36.68
CA ALA A 152 -0.49 -14.38 -38.09
C ALA A 152 -0.48 -15.86 -38.55
N SER A 153 0.49 -16.64 -38.07
CA SER A 153 0.59 -18.08 -38.39
C SER A 153 -0.62 -18.87 -37.87
N ILE A 154 -1.05 -18.59 -36.64
CA ILE A 154 -2.24 -19.21 -36.03
C ILE A 154 -3.50 -18.77 -36.79
N SER A 155 -3.60 -17.50 -37.18
CA SER A 155 -4.77 -16.97 -37.87
C SER A 155 -4.93 -17.55 -39.28
N LEU A 156 -3.84 -17.74 -40.03
CA LEU A 156 -3.85 -18.45 -41.31
C LEU A 156 -4.31 -19.91 -41.17
N TRP A 157 -3.90 -20.59 -40.10
CA TRP A 157 -4.37 -21.96 -39.80
C TRP A 157 -5.88 -22.00 -39.49
N ILE A 158 -6.40 -21.00 -38.78
CA ILE A 158 -7.84 -20.85 -38.50
C ILE A 158 -8.62 -20.60 -39.81
N ILE A 159 -8.13 -19.72 -40.68
CA ILE A 159 -8.74 -19.44 -41.99
C ILE A 159 -8.81 -20.71 -42.83
N TRP A 160 -7.72 -21.47 -42.89
CA TRP A 160 -7.67 -22.75 -43.61
C TRP A 160 -8.66 -23.77 -43.05
N THR A 161 -8.76 -23.89 -41.73
CA THR A 161 -9.70 -24.80 -41.06
C THR A 161 -11.15 -24.43 -41.34
N ILE A 162 -11.48 -23.12 -41.31
CA ILE A 162 -12.82 -22.62 -41.62
C ILE A 162 -13.14 -22.78 -43.11
N TYR A 163 -12.16 -22.64 -43.99
CA TYR A 163 -12.32 -22.91 -45.42
C TYR A 163 -12.65 -24.37 -45.69
N ILE A 164 -11.98 -25.31 -45.03
CA ILE A 164 -12.32 -26.75 -45.09
C ILE A 164 -13.76 -26.97 -44.61
N HIS A 165 -14.15 -26.32 -43.52
CA HIS A 165 -15.51 -26.40 -42.99
C HIS A 165 -16.56 -25.81 -43.95
N TYR A 166 -16.23 -24.72 -44.65
CA TYR A 166 -17.05 -24.15 -45.70
C TYR A 166 -17.26 -25.13 -46.87
N CYS A 167 -16.19 -25.75 -47.36
CA CYS A 167 -16.28 -26.77 -48.42
C CYS A 167 -17.13 -27.97 -47.98
N TYR A 168 -16.95 -28.44 -46.74
CA TYR A 168 -17.77 -29.50 -46.16
C TYR A 168 -19.26 -29.15 -46.14
N LEU A 169 -19.63 -27.93 -45.71
CA LEU A 169 -21.03 -27.47 -45.67
C LEU A 169 -21.60 -27.14 -47.06
N ARG A 170 -20.75 -26.88 -48.05
CA ARG A 170 -21.17 -26.62 -49.44
C ARG A 170 -21.54 -27.91 -50.16
N ASP A 171 -20.75 -28.97 -49.99
CA ASP A 171 -20.87 -30.21 -50.76
C ASP A 171 -21.79 -31.25 -50.05
N ARG A 172 -22.41 -30.87 -48.92
CA ARG A 172 -23.39 -31.71 -48.21
C ARG A 172 -24.70 -31.80 -49.03
N PRO A 173 -25.20 -33.00 -49.36
CA PRO A 173 -26.44 -33.14 -50.11
C PRO A 173 -27.60 -32.56 -49.30
N LEU A 174 -28.27 -31.55 -49.87
CA LEU A 174 -29.51 -31.01 -49.34
C LEU A 174 -30.59 -32.09 -49.48
N ASN A 175 -30.80 -32.91 -48.45
CA ASN A 175 -31.96 -33.79 -48.35
C ASN A 175 -33.23 -32.93 -48.23
N PHE A 176 -33.75 -32.53 -49.39
CA PHE A 176 -34.99 -31.80 -49.55
C PHE A 176 -36.16 -32.80 -49.51
N SER A 177 -36.53 -33.24 -48.30
CA SER A 177 -37.88 -33.77 -48.06
C SER A 177 -38.62 -32.80 -47.13
N TRP A 178 -39.29 -31.82 -47.73
CA TRP A 178 -40.27 -31.00 -47.05
C TRP A 178 -41.55 -31.83 -46.92
N SER A 179 -41.75 -32.52 -45.80
CA SER A 179 -43.11 -32.84 -45.34
C SER A 179 -43.57 -31.66 -44.49
N GLY A 180 -44.70 -31.08 -44.89
CA GLY A 180 -45.21 -29.83 -44.38
C GLY A 180 -45.75 -29.97 -42.96
N GLU A 181 -44.99 -29.46 -41.99
CA GLU A 181 -45.47 -28.74 -40.80
C GLU A 181 -44.26 -28.39 -39.92
N GLN A 182 -43.69 -27.19 -40.12
CA GLN A 182 -43.01 -26.40 -39.07
C GLN A 182 -42.35 -25.15 -39.68
N LYS A 183 -43.15 -24.10 -39.90
CA LYS A 183 -42.62 -22.72 -39.88
C LYS A 183 -42.53 -22.29 -38.41
N LYS A 184 -41.38 -22.52 -37.77
CA LYS A 184 -41.02 -21.88 -36.50
C LYS A 184 -39.83 -20.94 -36.71
N SER A 185 -39.91 -19.76 -36.09
CA SER A 185 -38.96 -18.66 -36.27
C SER A 185 -37.54 -19.04 -35.86
N LEU A 186 -36.55 -18.37 -36.48
CA LEU A 186 -35.11 -18.58 -36.30
C LEU A 186 -34.67 -18.58 -34.81
N GLY A 187 -35.38 -17.84 -33.95
CA GLY A 187 -35.12 -17.76 -32.51
C GLY A 187 -35.46 -19.04 -31.72
N TYR A 188 -36.38 -19.88 -32.20
CA TYR A 188 -36.77 -21.11 -31.49
C TYR A 188 -35.75 -22.25 -31.66
N ARG A 189 -35.05 -22.33 -32.81
CA ARG A 189 -34.03 -23.36 -33.05
C ARG A 189 -32.75 -23.16 -32.22
N PHE A 190 -32.42 -21.92 -31.87
CA PHE A 190 -31.25 -21.58 -31.07
C PHE A 190 -31.40 -22.03 -29.60
N VAL A 191 -32.63 -21.96 -29.07
CA VAL A 191 -32.94 -22.31 -27.67
C VAL A 191 -33.13 -23.82 -27.47
N GLU A 192 -33.63 -24.55 -28.48
CA GLU A 192 -33.86 -26.00 -28.36
C GLU A 192 -32.56 -26.82 -28.39
N HIS A 193 -31.51 -26.33 -29.06
CA HIS A 193 -30.21 -27.01 -29.12
C HIS A 193 -29.44 -26.94 -27.79
N PHE A 194 -29.66 -25.89 -26.99
CA PHE A 194 -29.11 -25.78 -25.63
C PHE A 194 -29.87 -26.62 -24.59
N ARG A 195 -31.06 -27.16 -24.92
CA ARG A 195 -31.91 -27.91 -23.98
C ARG A 195 -31.81 -29.44 -24.12
N ARG A 196 -31.09 -29.95 -25.12
CA ARG A 196 -30.79 -31.37 -25.33
C ARG A 196 -29.27 -31.61 -25.29
N SER A 197 -28.71 -31.54 -24.10
CA SER A 197 -27.38 -32.08 -23.79
C SER A 197 -27.38 -32.53 -22.35
N ASP A 198 -28.19 -33.54 -22.05
CA ASP A 198 -28.01 -34.39 -20.88
C ASP A 198 -28.40 -35.82 -21.27
N SER A 199 -27.66 -36.77 -20.68
CA SER A 199 -27.67 -38.23 -20.82
C SER A 199 -26.94 -38.83 -22.04
N ASP A 200 -25.85 -39.53 -21.68
CA ASP A 200 -25.17 -40.64 -22.37
C ASP A 200 -23.96 -40.32 -23.26
N THR A 201 -22.78 -40.26 -22.64
CA THR A 201 -21.63 -41.16 -22.94
C THR A 201 -20.43 -40.86 -22.05
N LEU A 202 -20.17 -41.78 -21.11
CA LEU A 202 -18.94 -41.89 -20.32
C LEU A 202 -17.78 -42.38 -21.21
N SER A 203 -16.96 -41.49 -21.76
CA SER A 203 -15.54 -41.80 -22.11
C SER A 203 -14.61 -40.59 -22.34
N VAL A 204 -15.07 -39.34 -22.24
CA VAL A 204 -14.25 -38.15 -22.58
C VAL A 204 -13.78 -37.36 -21.34
N ARG A 205 -13.61 -38.01 -20.19
CA ARG A 205 -13.19 -37.33 -18.94
C ARG A 205 -11.67 -37.24 -18.71
N SER A 206 -10.81 -37.91 -19.49
CA SER A 206 -9.36 -37.81 -19.29
C SER A 206 -8.66 -36.74 -20.14
N ILE A 207 -9.23 -36.35 -21.29
CA ILE A 207 -8.57 -35.42 -22.22
C ILE A 207 -8.90 -33.95 -21.90
N HIS A 208 -10.08 -33.68 -21.32
CA HIS A 208 -10.45 -32.34 -20.86
C HIS A 208 -9.68 -31.88 -19.61
N TRP A 209 -9.21 -32.79 -18.76
CA TRP A 209 -8.45 -32.42 -17.56
C TRP A 209 -6.98 -32.13 -17.88
N GLU A 210 -6.37 -32.87 -18.82
CA GLU A 210 -4.97 -32.69 -19.24
C GLU A 210 -4.76 -31.40 -20.05
N MET A 211 -5.63 -31.08 -21.02
CA MET A 211 -5.49 -29.87 -21.85
C MET A 211 -5.87 -28.57 -21.11
N SER A 212 -6.83 -28.64 -20.18
CA SER A 212 -7.17 -27.51 -19.31
C SER A 212 -6.08 -27.29 -18.24
N SER A 213 -5.47 -28.38 -17.74
CA SER A 213 -4.28 -28.34 -16.88
C SER A 213 -3.07 -27.78 -17.62
N LEU A 214 -2.84 -28.13 -18.89
CA LEU A 214 -1.72 -27.62 -19.67
C LEU A 214 -1.90 -26.16 -20.07
N ALA A 215 -3.11 -25.74 -20.44
CA ALA A 215 -3.42 -24.34 -20.74
C ALA A 215 -3.40 -23.47 -19.47
N LEU A 216 -3.87 -23.98 -18.33
CA LEU A 216 -3.78 -23.29 -17.04
C LEU A 216 -2.32 -23.26 -16.53
N ARG A 217 -1.54 -24.33 -16.74
CA ARG A 217 -0.10 -24.36 -16.43
C ARG A 217 0.70 -23.48 -17.37
N LEU A 218 0.36 -23.39 -18.66
CA LEU A 218 0.97 -22.42 -19.57
C LEU A 218 0.57 -21.00 -19.21
N LEU A 219 -0.68 -20.74 -18.82
CA LEU A 219 -1.10 -19.41 -18.34
C LEU A 219 -0.35 -19.02 -17.06
N VAL A 220 -0.18 -19.97 -16.14
CA VAL A 220 0.58 -19.81 -14.89
C VAL A 220 2.10 -19.69 -15.17
N LEU A 221 2.64 -20.40 -16.17
CA LEU A 221 4.06 -20.31 -16.59
C LEU A 221 4.36 -19.02 -17.38
N THR A 222 3.42 -18.52 -18.17
CA THR A 222 3.53 -17.21 -18.83
C THR A 222 3.29 -16.05 -17.86
N ALA A 223 2.47 -16.25 -16.82
CA ALA A 223 2.37 -15.31 -15.71
C ALA A 223 3.63 -15.33 -14.82
N ALA A 224 4.27 -16.50 -14.64
CA ALA A 224 5.51 -16.65 -13.87
C ALA A 224 6.77 -16.12 -14.58
N SER A 225 6.75 -16.02 -15.91
CA SER A 225 7.90 -15.51 -16.70
C SER A 225 7.80 -14.02 -17.04
N ALA A 226 6.72 -13.38 -16.60
CA ALA A 226 6.56 -11.94 -16.61
C ALA A 226 6.24 -11.47 -15.20
N VAL A 227 7.06 -11.86 -14.23
CA VAL A 227 7.35 -10.95 -13.12
C VAL A 227 8.15 -9.81 -13.74
N LEU A 228 7.44 -8.89 -14.41
CA LEU A 228 7.86 -7.51 -14.35
C LEU A 228 8.02 -7.26 -12.85
N VAL A 229 9.26 -7.04 -12.41
CA VAL A 229 9.50 -6.24 -11.21
C VAL A 229 8.92 -4.88 -11.58
N VAL A 230 7.60 -4.77 -11.49
CA VAL A 230 6.96 -3.52 -11.14
C VAL A 230 7.63 -3.23 -9.82
N ALA A 231 8.52 -2.24 -9.80
CA ALA A 231 8.86 -1.58 -8.56
C ALA A 231 7.51 -1.24 -7.93
N GLY A 232 7.07 -2.06 -6.97
CA GLY A 232 5.87 -1.79 -6.23
C GLY A 232 6.05 -0.44 -5.55
N PRO A 233 4.96 0.22 -5.14
CA PRO A 233 5.06 1.47 -4.38
C PRO A 233 5.85 1.29 -3.06
N TYR A 234 6.09 0.05 -2.65
CA TYR A 234 6.75 -0.31 -1.41
C TYR A 234 8.19 -0.74 -1.65
N ASN A 235 9.11 0.21 -1.60
CA ASN A 235 10.52 -0.04 -1.67
C ASN A 235 11.27 0.68 -0.55
N ILE A 236 12.37 0.08 -0.12
CA ILE A 236 13.40 0.75 0.65
C ILE A 236 14.74 0.45 0.00
N SER A 237 15.68 1.38 0.09
CA SER A 237 17.07 1.14 -0.23
C SER A 237 17.98 1.62 0.91
N ALA A 238 19.11 0.95 1.06
CA ALA A 238 20.15 1.30 2.00
C ALA A 238 21.52 1.18 1.34
N GLU A 239 22.38 2.15 1.62
CA GLU A 239 23.80 2.09 1.26
C GLU A 239 24.57 1.41 2.38
N LEU A 240 24.95 0.15 2.15
CA LEU A 240 25.72 -0.67 3.08
C LEU A 240 27.18 -0.69 2.61
N GLY A 241 27.96 0.28 3.10
CA GLY A 241 29.35 0.48 2.72
C GLY A 241 29.44 0.88 1.25
N ASP A 242 29.89 -0.04 0.40
CA ASP A 242 30.02 0.18 -1.04
C ASP A 242 28.94 -0.53 -1.88
N ILE A 243 27.93 -1.13 -1.23
CA ILE A 243 26.83 -1.87 -1.87
C ILE A 243 25.52 -1.16 -1.58
N GLU A 244 24.70 -1.00 -2.59
CA GLU A 244 23.31 -0.58 -2.44
C GLU A 244 22.44 -1.83 -2.40
N VAL A 245 21.61 -1.95 -1.37
CA VAL A 245 20.63 -3.04 -1.22
C VAL A 245 19.25 -2.42 -1.25
N SER A 246 18.38 -2.94 -2.12
CA SER A 246 16.98 -2.56 -2.19
C SER A 246 16.08 -3.73 -1.83
N VAL A 247 15.03 -3.45 -1.06
CA VAL A 247 14.02 -4.43 -0.67
C VAL A 247 12.68 -3.90 -1.10
N ASN A 248 11.98 -4.70 -1.91
CA ASN A 248 10.60 -4.46 -2.31
C ASN A 248 9.73 -5.55 -1.69
N TRP A 249 8.46 -5.26 -1.43
CA TRP A 249 7.54 -6.27 -0.92
C TRP A 249 6.12 -6.18 -1.47
N ASN A 250 5.41 -7.28 -1.38
CA ASN A 250 4.00 -7.40 -1.71
C ASN A 250 3.28 -8.28 -0.69
N ALA A 251 2.19 -7.80 -0.10
CA ALA A 251 1.45 -8.50 0.93
C ALA A 251 0.19 -9.17 0.36
N ASP A 252 0.04 -10.49 0.58
CA ASP A 252 -1.18 -11.24 0.29
C ASP A 252 -2.00 -11.43 1.57
N TRP A 253 -3.04 -10.61 1.69
CA TRP A 253 -3.98 -10.65 2.82
C TRP A 253 -4.78 -11.95 2.94
N SER A 254 -4.94 -12.70 1.85
CA SER A 254 -5.73 -13.94 1.84
C SER A 254 -4.96 -15.12 2.42
N SER A 255 -3.67 -15.21 2.10
CA SER A 255 -2.75 -16.21 2.65
C SER A 255 -2.05 -15.73 3.93
N GLN A 256 -2.14 -14.43 4.25
CA GLN A 256 -1.40 -13.78 5.34
C GLN A 256 0.11 -13.95 5.21
N GLU A 257 0.61 -13.78 3.98
CA GLU A 257 2.02 -13.89 3.62
C GLU A 257 2.52 -12.60 2.96
N VAL A 258 3.78 -12.26 3.16
CA VAL A 258 4.49 -11.19 2.46
C VAL A 258 5.58 -11.81 1.61
N GLU A 259 5.63 -11.43 0.35
CA GLU A 259 6.74 -11.73 -0.56
C GLU A 259 7.71 -10.55 -0.58
N PHE A 260 8.98 -10.81 -0.26
CA PHE A 260 10.08 -9.86 -0.27
C PHE A 260 11.00 -10.15 -1.46
N SER A 261 11.32 -9.11 -2.23
CA SER A 261 12.27 -9.12 -3.33
C SER A 261 13.47 -8.25 -2.96
N VAL A 262 14.60 -8.89 -2.70
CA VAL A 262 15.86 -8.25 -2.30
C VAL A 262 16.79 -8.19 -3.51
N GLN A 263 17.28 -7.00 -3.84
CA GLN A 263 18.21 -6.74 -4.94
C GLN A 263 19.44 -5.99 -4.44
N TRP A 264 20.60 -6.21 -5.08
CA TRP A 264 21.84 -5.54 -4.72
C TRP A 264 22.73 -5.15 -5.91
N SER A 265 23.56 -4.12 -5.71
CA SER A 265 24.36 -3.50 -6.78
C SER A 265 25.72 -4.13 -7.06
N LYS A 266 26.33 -4.88 -6.12
CA LYS A 266 27.65 -5.54 -6.26
C LYS A 266 27.69 -6.87 -5.53
N THR A 267 28.67 -7.73 -5.83
CA THR A 267 28.79 -9.09 -5.28
C THR A 267 29.86 -9.25 -4.19
N ASP A 268 30.49 -8.16 -3.75
CA ASP A 268 31.58 -8.20 -2.77
C ASP A 268 31.05 -8.31 -1.33
N PHE A 269 30.36 -9.41 -1.04
CA PHE A 269 29.82 -9.74 0.28
C PHE A 269 29.69 -11.27 0.42
N HIS A 270 29.59 -11.74 1.67
CA HIS A 270 29.36 -13.15 1.99
C HIS A 270 27.87 -13.43 2.23
N TRP A 271 27.20 -12.52 2.93
CA TRP A 271 25.77 -12.60 3.24
C TRP A 271 25.12 -11.21 3.25
N ILE A 272 23.82 -11.18 2.94
CA ILE A 272 22.91 -10.03 3.15
C ILE A 272 21.84 -10.49 4.15
N LEU A 273 21.48 -9.63 5.08
CA LEU A 273 20.47 -9.88 6.10
C LEU A 273 19.34 -8.86 5.95
N VAL A 274 18.10 -9.37 5.88
CA VAL A 274 16.87 -8.60 6.02
C VAL A 274 16.22 -9.00 7.33
N GLY A 275 16.29 -8.11 8.31
CA GLY A 275 15.77 -8.32 9.65
C GLY A 275 14.56 -7.45 9.98
N PHE A 276 13.88 -7.82 11.05
CA PHE A 276 12.68 -7.19 11.56
C PHE A 276 12.92 -6.84 13.02
N SER A 277 12.93 -5.54 13.29
CA SER A 277 13.18 -4.97 14.60
C SER A 277 11.88 -4.45 15.19
N ASP A 278 11.72 -4.60 16.50
CA ASP A 278 10.66 -3.93 17.23
C ASP A 278 11.18 -2.58 17.77
N HIS A 279 10.45 -1.51 17.46
CA HIS A 279 10.76 -0.12 17.82
C HIS A 279 12.15 0.39 17.37
N GLY A 280 12.82 -0.29 16.44
CA GLY A 280 14.14 0.10 15.92
C GLY A 280 15.32 -0.29 16.82
N PHE A 281 15.13 -1.24 17.74
CA PHE A 281 16.23 -1.81 18.52
C PHE A 281 16.95 -2.92 17.76
N TRP A 282 18.29 -2.87 17.71
CA TRP A 282 19.11 -3.92 17.11
C TRP A 282 19.04 -5.29 17.81
N PRO A 283 19.05 -5.38 19.17
CA PRO A 283 18.96 -6.66 19.86
C PRO A 283 17.51 -7.15 19.92
N ASN A 284 17.33 -8.47 20.10
CA ASN A 284 16.01 -9.12 20.08
C ASN A 284 15.25 -8.78 18.80
N SER A 285 15.89 -9.06 17.67
CA SER A 285 15.32 -8.88 16.34
C SER A 285 15.34 -10.20 15.59
N ASP A 286 14.44 -10.34 14.65
CA ASP A 286 14.31 -11.50 13.77
C ASP A 286 15.02 -11.21 12.44
N PHE A 287 15.52 -12.23 11.73
CA PHE A 287 16.03 -12.03 10.39
C PHE A 287 15.89 -13.21 9.42
N CYS A 288 15.83 -12.84 8.13
CA CYS A 288 16.11 -13.72 7.01
C CYS A 288 17.48 -13.38 6.41
N LEU A 289 18.43 -14.32 6.46
CA LEU A 289 19.80 -14.16 5.95
C LEU A 289 19.98 -14.88 4.61
N ILE A 290 20.43 -14.14 3.61
CA ILE A 290 20.73 -14.61 2.27
C ILE A 290 22.24 -14.90 2.18
N GLU A 291 22.60 -16.17 2.05
CA GLU A 291 23.99 -16.65 1.90
C GLU A 291 24.11 -17.49 0.62
N ARG A 292 24.92 -17.04 -0.34
CA ARG A 292 25.18 -17.76 -1.60
C ARG A 292 23.90 -18.27 -2.30
N TYR A 293 22.85 -17.44 -2.30
CA TYR A 293 21.52 -17.71 -2.87
C TYR A 293 20.62 -18.70 -2.12
N ASN A 294 21.01 -19.13 -0.92
CA ASN A 294 20.10 -19.79 0.02
C ASN A 294 19.61 -18.78 1.05
N ILE A 295 18.47 -19.09 1.69
CA ILE A 295 17.93 -18.30 2.79
C ILE A 295 17.97 -19.09 4.09
N ILE A 296 18.39 -18.41 5.16
CA ILE A 296 18.52 -18.94 6.50
C ILE A 296 17.75 -18.02 7.43
N ASP A 297 16.73 -18.57 8.07
CA ASP A 297 15.99 -17.92 9.14
C ASP A 297 16.76 -17.94 10.47
N GLY A 298 16.58 -16.91 11.28
CA GLY A 298 17.33 -16.69 12.50
C GLY A 298 16.91 -15.46 13.29
N TRP A 299 17.57 -15.27 14.43
CA TRP A 299 17.29 -14.15 15.34
C TRP A 299 18.56 -13.63 16.00
N ILE A 300 18.51 -12.37 16.43
CA ILE A 300 19.60 -11.62 17.05
C ILE A 300 19.35 -11.50 18.55
N ASP A 301 20.31 -11.95 19.37
CA ASP A 301 20.20 -11.87 20.82
C ASP A 301 20.56 -10.49 21.40
N GLN A 302 20.47 -10.36 22.73
CA GLN A 302 20.80 -9.13 23.46
C GLN A 302 22.25 -8.63 23.26
N ASN A 303 23.17 -9.53 22.93
CA ASN A 303 24.58 -9.22 22.68
C ASN A 303 24.88 -9.06 21.18
N LEU A 304 23.84 -8.89 20.36
CA LEU A 304 23.91 -8.77 18.91
C LEU A 304 24.53 -10.00 18.22
N LYS A 305 24.45 -11.17 18.85
CA LYS A 305 24.86 -12.43 18.23
C LYS A 305 23.74 -12.95 17.35
N MET A 306 24.08 -13.34 16.13
CA MET A 306 23.17 -13.96 15.18
C MET A 306 23.08 -15.46 15.45
N HIS A 307 21.87 -15.95 15.69
CA HIS A 307 21.56 -17.37 15.89
C HIS A 307 20.69 -17.84 14.73
N ARG A 308 20.93 -19.07 14.27
CA ARG A 308 20.04 -19.71 13.30
C ARG A 308 18.81 -20.24 14.02
N ASP A 309 17.64 -20.10 13.41
CA ASP A 309 16.42 -20.62 13.99
C ASP A 309 16.28 -22.15 13.81
N ILE A 310 15.51 -22.75 14.71
CA ILE A 310 15.07 -24.14 14.63
C ILE A 310 13.96 -24.25 13.58
N SER A 311 13.11 -23.24 13.50
CA SER A 311 12.11 -23.09 12.44
C SER A 311 12.74 -22.51 11.16
N GLN A 312 12.01 -22.59 10.04
CA GLN A 312 12.38 -21.94 8.79
C GLN A 312 11.15 -21.20 8.28
N ASP A 313 10.96 -19.99 8.76
CA ASP A 313 9.82 -19.14 8.46
C ASP A 313 10.07 -18.24 7.23
N CYS A 314 11.34 -18.10 6.81
CA CYS A 314 11.75 -17.48 5.56
C CYS A 314 11.80 -18.52 4.41
N GLN A 315 10.82 -18.51 3.52
CA GLN A 315 10.74 -19.49 2.42
C GLN A 315 11.24 -18.91 1.10
N LEU A 316 12.35 -19.43 0.59
CA LEU A 316 12.90 -19.04 -0.71
C LEU A 316 11.92 -19.41 -1.84
N ILE A 317 11.60 -18.45 -2.71
CA ILE A 317 10.73 -18.63 -3.87
C ILE A 317 11.54 -18.73 -5.14
N SER A 318 12.40 -17.75 -5.40
CA SER A 318 13.21 -17.71 -6.61
C SER A 318 14.50 -16.94 -6.43
N VAL A 319 15.48 -17.27 -7.27
CA VAL A 319 16.76 -16.58 -7.35
C VAL A 319 17.00 -16.22 -8.81
N ASP A 320 17.20 -14.94 -9.07
CA ASP A 320 17.65 -14.42 -10.35
C ASP A 320 19.10 -13.92 -10.19
N ILE A 321 20.04 -14.74 -10.67
CA ILE A 321 21.47 -14.46 -10.53
C ILE A 321 21.90 -13.32 -11.45
N GLU A 322 21.27 -13.17 -12.63
CA GLU A 322 21.63 -12.16 -13.63
C GLU A 322 21.25 -10.76 -13.14
N ASN A 323 20.03 -10.63 -12.61
CA ASN A 323 19.53 -9.38 -12.07
C ASN A 323 19.91 -9.16 -10.60
N ARG A 324 20.53 -10.17 -9.96
CA ARG A 324 20.95 -10.18 -8.55
C ARG A 324 19.77 -9.96 -7.61
N ILE A 325 18.72 -10.74 -7.81
CA ILE A 325 17.47 -10.68 -7.07
C ILE A 325 17.24 -12.00 -6.36
N VAL A 326 16.87 -11.94 -5.08
CA VAL A 326 16.35 -13.06 -4.32
C VAL A 326 14.95 -12.73 -3.86
N ILE A 327 14.01 -13.64 -4.14
CA ILE A 327 12.63 -13.53 -3.70
C ILE A 327 12.36 -14.60 -2.66
N PHE A 328 11.87 -14.19 -1.50
CA PHE A 328 11.42 -15.09 -0.44
C PHE A 328 10.09 -14.62 0.12
N LYS A 329 9.37 -15.52 0.77
CA LYS A 329 8.12 -15.20 1.44
C LYS A 329 8.15 -15.54 2.93
N ARG A 330 7.31 -14.86 3.69
CA ARG A 330 7.20 -15.01 5.14
C ARG A 330 5.75 -14.74 5.56
N LYS A 331 5.26 -15.42 6.60
CA LYS A 331 3.91 -15.14 7.15
C LYS A 331 3.87 -13.83 7.95
N PHE A 332 2.68 -13.25 8.09
CA PHE A 332 2.47 -12.08 8.95
C PHE A 332 2.85 -12.40 10.40
N VAL A 333 2.37 -13.54 10.91
CA VAL A 333 2.64 -14.01 12.26
C VAL A 333 2.96 -15.51 12.19
N THR A 334 3.98 -15.93 12.93
CA THR A 334 4.38 -17.33 13.07
C THR A 334 4.10 -17.81 14.49
N CYS A 335 4.36 -19.11 14.75
CA CYS A 335 4.28 -19.65 16.11
C CYS A 335 5.65 -19.77 16.78
N ASP A 336 6.67 -19.18 16.17
CA ASP A 336 7.97 -19.02 16.80
C ASP A 336 7.99 -17.74 17.64
N SER A 337 8.28 -17.90 18.94
CA SER A 337 8.42 -16.78 19.86
C SER A 337 9.64 -15.89 19.58
N LYS A 338 10.55 -16.34 18.69
CA LYS A 338 11.70 -15.56 18.22
C LYS A 338 11.39 -14.71 17.01
N ASP A 339 10.21 -14.90 16.42
CA ASP A 339 9.82 -14.18 15.23
C ASP A 339 9.07 -12.90 15.53
N TYR A 340 9.33 -11.90 14.70
CA TYR A 340 8.58 -10.66 14.67
C TYR A 340 7.17 -10.86 14.06
N ALA A 341 6.13 -10.41 14.75
CA ALA A 341 4.79 -10.32 14.16
C ALA A 341 4.70 -9.07 13.28
N ILE A 342 4.55 -9.25 11.98
CA ILE A 342 4.30 -8.18 11.03
C ILE A 342 2.83 -7.75 11.17
N GLU A 343 2.61 -6.55 11.70
CA GLU A 343 1.28 -5.97 11.88
C GLU A 343 1.06 -4.72 11.00
N LEU A 344 -0.18 -4.22 10.99
CA LEU A 344 -0.48 -2.91 10.45
C LEU A 344 0.24 -1.82 11.25
N GLY A 345 0.82 -0.85 10.56
CA GLY A 345 1.53 0.27 11.20
C GLY A 345 2.97 0.33 10.71
N THR A 346 3.88 0.66 11.63
CA THR A 346 5.30 0.77 11.33
C THR A 346 5.98 -0.60 11.33
N THR A 347 6.92 -0.80 10.43
CA THR A 347 7.88 -1.92 10.48
C THR A 347 9.29 -1.36 10.36
N GLN A 348 10.18 -1.74 11.28
CA GLN A 348 11.59 -1.38 11.23
C GLN A 348 12.40 -2.53 10.63
N LEU A 349 12.91 -2.33 9.42
CA LEU A 349 13.70 -3.31 8.70
C LEU A 349 15.19 -3.10 8.98
N ILE A 350 15.87 -4.15 9.45
CA ILE A 350 17.34 -4.17 9.56
C ILE A 350 17.89 -4.64 8.22
N LEU A 351 18.67 -3.79 7.55
CA LEU A 351 19.45 -4.20 6.39
C LEU A 351 20.91 -4.28 6.82
N ALA A 352 21.54 -5.43 6.63
CA ALA A 352 22.95 -5.61 6.96
C ALA A 352 23.67 -6.48 5.92
N LYS A 353 24.98 -6.25 5.78
CA LYS A 353 25.86 -7.11 5.00
C LYS A 353 27.09 -7.49 5.82
N GLY A 354 27.61 -8.68 5.57
CA GLY A 354 28.93 -9.10 6.05
C GLY A 354 29.79 -9.57 4.91
N ILE A 355 31.10 -9.37 5.05
CA ILE A 355 32.10 -9.76 4.04
C ILE A 355 32.79 -11.09 4.38
N LYS A 356 32.55 -11.63 5.57
CA LYS A 356 33.08 -12.90 6.05
C LYS A 356 31.92 -13.75 6.60
N LYS A 357 32.27 -14.73 7.44
CA LYS A 357 31.29 -15.50 8.20
C LYS A 357 31.19 -14.93 9.61
N GLU A 358 30.81 -13.66 9.70
CA GLU A 358 30.55 -12.98 10.97
C GLU A 358 29.45 -13.69 11.75
N THR A 359 29.52 -13.59 13.07
CA THR A 359 28.56 -14.20 13.99
C THR A 359 27.86 -13.16 14.86
N HIS A 360 28.38 -11.92 14.89
CA HIS A 360 27.74 -10.81 15.55
C HIS A 360 27.50 -9.62 14.60
N LEU A 361 26.37 -8.94 14.79
CA LEU A 361 25.98 -7.78 13.99
C LEU A 361 26.82 -6.52 14.31
N ASN A 362 27.53 -6.50 15.44
CA ASN A 362 28.40 -5.40 15.85
C ASN A 362 29.87 -5.57 15.45
N GLU A 363 30.21 -6.62 14.69
CA GLU A 363 31.56 -6.78 14.17
C GLU A 363 31.91 -5.60 13.24
N PRO A 364 33.16 -5.07 13.27
CA PRO A 364 33.55 -3.91 12.46
C PRO A 364 33.47 -4.12 10.95
N THR A 365 33.35 -5.37 10.49
CA THR A 365 33.20 -5.74 9.08
C THR A 365 31.75 -5.84 8.63
N VAL A 366 30.79 -5.55 9.52
CA VAL A 366 29.36 -5.55 9.22
C VAL A 366 28.87 -4.12 9.04
N ASP A 367 28.46 -3.82 7.81
CA ASP A 367 27.70 -2.61 7.50
C ASP A 367 26.22 -2.89 7.75
N LYS A 368 25.52 -1.98 8.43
CA LYS A 368 24.12 -2.15 8.81
C LYS A 368 23.39 -0.82 8.88
N GLN A 369 22.10 -0.85 8.58
CA GLN A 369 21.20 0.30 8.66
C GLN A 369 19.80 -0.17 9.06
N ILE A 370 19.06 0.68 9.78
CA ILE A 370 17.62 0.51 9.97
C ILE A 370 16.91 1.38 8.96
N ALA A 371 15.99 0.77 8.23
CA ALA A 371 15.05 1.43 7.34
C ALA A 371 13.63 1.28 7.90
N TYR A 372 12.78 2.27 7.63
CA TYR A 372 11.40 2.28 8.10
C TYR A 372 10.45 2.12 6.91
N GLY A 373 9.39 1.34 7.08
CA GLY A 373 8.36 1.15 6.07
C GLY A 373 7.07 0.61 6.66
N GLN A 374 6.03 0.51 5.81
CA GLN A 374 4.77 -0.16 6.15
C GLN A 374 4.70 -1.47 5.37
N VAL A 375 5.10 -2.58 6.00
CA VAL A 375 5.07 -3.88 5.32
C VAL A 375 3.63 -4.28 5.00
N LEU A 376 2.72 -4.05 5.96
CA LEU A 376 1.29 -4.21 5.76
C LEU A 376 0.62 -2.85 5.59
N GLN A 377 0.21 -2.53 4.36
CA GLN A 377 -0.59 -1.35 4.05
C GLN A 377 -1.82 -1.72 3.21
N ASN A 378 -2.82 -0.85 3.21
CA ASN A 378 -3.98 -1.00 2.34
C ASN A 378 -3.66 -0.43 0.95
N ASP A 379 -3.54 -1.29 -0.06
CA ASP A 379 -3.22 -0.93 -1.45
C ASP A 379 -4.17 0.12 -2.05
N GLU A 380 -5.43 0.15 -1.63
CA GLU A 380 -6.38 1.17 -2.10
C GLU A 380 -6.02 2.56 -1.59
N SER A 381 -5.49 2.65 -0.36
CA SER A 381 -5.01 3.93 0.20
C SER A 381 -3.79 4.44 -0.56
N VAL A 382 -2.89 3.54 -0.99
CA VAL A 382 -1.68 3.92 -1.74
C VAL A 382 -2.01 4.40 -3.14
N LYS A 383 -2.89 3.69 -3.86
CA LYS A 383 -3.40 4.16 -5.16
C LYS A 383 -4.06 5.54 -5.07
N MET A 384 -4.69 5.85 -3.93
CA MET A 384 -5.27 7.17 -3.69
C MET A 384 -4.20 8.25 -3.47
N MET A 385 -3.07 7.91 -2.85
CA MET A 385 -1.94 8.83 -2.65
C MET A 385 -1.23 9.17 -3.97
N GLU A 386 -1.08 8.20 -4.85
CA GLU A 386 -0.40 8.33 -6.16
C GLU A 386 -1.28 8.94 -7.26
N ALA A 387 -2.60 9.04 -7.03
CA ALA A 387 -3.51 9.59 -8.02
C ALA A 387 -3.25 11.08 -8.23
N GLU A 388 -3.00 11.47 -9.48
CA GLU A 388 -2.89 12.88 -9.86
C GLU A 388 -4.25 13.60 -9.68
N PRO A 389 -4.25 14.84 -9.17
CA PRO A 389 -5.47 15.63 -9.04
C PRO A 389 -6.12 15.86 -10.43
N PRO A 390 -7.46 15.77 -10.55
CA PRO A 390 -8.14 16.03 -11.81
C PRO A 390 -8.21 17.54 -12.13
N GLU A 391 -8.18 18.40 -11.11
CA GLU A 391 -8.13 19.85 -11.25
C GLU A 391 -6.74 20.37 -11.66
N LYS A 392 -6.71 21.59 -12.23
CA LYS A 392 -5.46 22.31 -12.48
C LYS A 392 -4.82 22.69 -11.14
N THR A 393 -3.54 22.40 -10.99
CA THR A 393 -2.77 22.71 -9.77
C THR A 393 -1.56 23.59 -10.05
N ASP A 394 -1.18 24.38 -9.06
CA ASP A 394 0.07 25.12 -8.96
C ASP A 394 0.84 24.66 -7.70
N VAL A 395 2.11 25.05 -7.59
CA VAL A 395 3.02 24.58 -6.54
C VAL A 395 3.71 25.76 -5.85
N VAL A 396 3.85 25.67 -4.52
CA VAL A 396 4.71 26.55 -3.72
C VAL A 396 5.63 25.70 -2.85
N ASN A 397 6.90 26.09 -2.76
CA ASN A 397 7.87 25.46 -1.85
C ASN A 397 8.09 26.40 -0.67
N ILE A 398 8.08 25.84 0.54
CA ILE A 398 8.25 26.59 1.80
C ILE A 398 9.23 25.79 2.65
N GLY A 399 10.28 26.43 3.18
CA GLY A 399 11.32 25.67 3.86
C GLY A 399 12.52 26.49 4.29
N ALA A 400 13.60 25.79 4.62
CA ALA A 400 14.87 26.43 4.89
C ALA A 400 15.43 27.07 3.62
N ILE A 401 16.13 28.18 3.78
CA ILE A 401 16.87 28.84 2.69
C ILE A 401 18.32 28.95 3.11
N ASP A 402 19.23 28.35 2.36
CA ASP A 402 20.67 28.32 2.63
C ASP A 402 21.02 28.01 4.10
N ALA A 403 20.38 27.00 4.67
CA ALA A 403 20.55 26.62 6.06
C ALA A 403 21.91 25.94 6.27
N HIS A 404 22.81 26.61 6.98
CA HIS A 404 24.09 26.04 7.40
C HIS A 404 23.88 25.12 8.61
N VAL A 405 23.82 23.81 8.38
CA VAL A 405 23.56 22.83 9.44
C VAL A 405 24.76 22.79 10.41
N PRO A 406 24.55 23.04 11.72
CA PRO A 406 25.63 23.04 12.69
C PRO A 406 26.31 21.66 12.85
N PRO A 407 27.61 21.61 13.20
CA PRO A 407 28.37 20.37 13.44
C PRO A 407 28.07 19.75 14.81
N VAL A 408 26.78 19.58 15.12
CA VAL A 408 26.28 18.87 16.30
C VAL A 408 25.31 17.79 15.85
N VAL A 409 25.10 16.76 16.66
CA VAL A 409 24.28 15.60 16.27
C VAL A 409 22.85 16.02 15.93
N THR A 410 22.24 16.86 16.76
CA THR A 410 20.83 17.22 16.64
C THR A 410 20.67 18.73 16.51
N THR A 411 20.01 19.18 15.46
CA THR A 411 19.62 20.59 15.28
C THR A 411 18.16 20.69 14.87
N TYR A 412 17.42 21.59 15.50
CA TYR A 412 16.10 22.02 15.03
C TYR A 412 16.24 23.38 14.36
N TRP A 413 15.80 23.46 13.11
CA TRP A 413 15.88 24.65 12.26
C TRP A 413 14.48 25.16 11.93
N CYS A 414 14.26 26.44 12.13
CA CYS A 414 12.97 27.08 11.95
C CYS A 414 13.05 28.08 10.80
N ALA A 415 12.18 27.92 9.82
CA ALA A 415 11.99 28.82 8.69
C ALA A 415 10.57 29.40 8.74
N ILE A 416 10.45 30.70 9.00
CA ILE A 416 9.18 31.44 9.06
C ILE A 416 9.06 32.26 7.80
N GLU A 417 8.04 31.98 7.00
CA GLU A 417 7.78 32.65 5.73
C GLU A 417 6.41 33.31 5.70
N LYS A 418 6.31 34.36 4.90
CA LYS A 418 5.04 35.02 4.57
C LYS A 418 4.59 34.58 3.19
N LEU A 419 3.35 34.14 3.06
CA LEU A 419 2.79 33.73 1.77
C LEU A 419 2.81 34.87 0.75
N ASP A 420 3.12 34.49 -0.50
CA ASP A 420 3.18 35.39 -1.64
C ASP A 420 1.86 36.12 -1.89
N GLU A 421 1.94 37.25 -2.59
CA GLU A 421 0.76 38.08 -2.85
C GLU A 421 -0.33 37.35 -3.63
N ALA A 422 0.04 36.44 -4.54
CA ALA A 422 -0.92 35.62 -5.29
C ALA A 422 -1.81 34.79 -4.36
N LEU A 423 -1.19 34.07 -3.41
CA LEU A 423 -1.86 33.22 -2.42
C LEU A 423 -2.69 34.01 -1.41
N ARG A 424 -2.37 35.29 -1.19
CA ARG A 424 -3.10 36.15 -0.24
C ARG A 424 -4.40 36.73 -0.81
N ARG A 425 -4.53 36.80 -2.13
CA ARG A 425 -5.67 37.47 -2.80
C ARG A 425 -6.96 36.64 -2.78
N ALA A 426 -6.84 35.32 -2.79
CA ALA A 426 -7.98 34.43 -2.84
C ALA A 426 -7.73 33.19 -1.98
N LYS A 427 -8.80 32.51 -1.59
CA LYS A 427 -8.72 31.21 -0.94
C LYS A 427 -8.39 30.14 -1.98
N HIS A 428 -7.49 29.25 -1.63
CA HIS A 428 -7.11 28.08 -2.42
C HIS A 428 -7.35 26.79 -1.63
N HIS A 429 -7.34 25.66 -2.33
CA HIS A 429 -7.33 24.33 -1.71
C HIS A 429 -6.03 23.62 -1.99
N VAL A 430 -5.31 23.28 -0.92
CA VAL A 430 -4.18 22.36 -0.97
C VAL A 430 -4.71 20.96 -1.17
N VAL A 431 -4.17 20.27 -2.18
CA VAL A 431 -4.58 18.93 -2.61
C VAL A 431 -3.50 17.89 -2.36
N LYS A 432 -2.24 18.33 -2.24
CA LYS A 432 -1.10 17.47 -1.89
C LYS A 432 -0.04 18.27 -1.14
N ILE A 433 0.51 17.71 -0.06
CA ILE A 433 1.72 18.22 0.60
C ILE A 433 2.75 17.09 0.63
N GLU A 434 3.96 17.36 0.12
CA GLU A 434 5.06 16.39 0.06
C GLU A 434 6.36 17.02 0.55
N ALA A 435 7.28 16.20 1.05
CA ALA A 435 8.60 16.68 1.40
C ALA A 435 9.37 17.11 0.15
N ASN A 436 10.10 18.21 0.27
CA ASN A 436 11.06 18.69 -0.70
C ASN A 436 12.43 18.68 -0.02
N VAL A 437 13.07 17.52 0.02
CA VAL A 437 14.41 17.37 0.62
C VAL A 437 15.48 17.72 -0.40
N SER A 438 16.49 18.47 0.02
CA SER A 438 17.60 18.88 -0.84
C SER A 438 18.40 17.64 -1.29
N PRO A 439 18.68 17.49 -2.59
CA PRO A 439 19.47 16.36 -3.09
C PRO A 439 20.84 16.27 -2.40
N GLY A 440 21.16 15.09 -1.87
CA GLY A 440 22.38 14.82 -1.13
C GLY A 440 22.31 15.11 0.38
N ASN A 441 21.16 15.57 0.90
CA ASN A 441 20.92 15.78 2.34
C ASN A 441 19.85 14.82 2.90
N GLU A 442 19.37 13.85 2.12
CA GLU A 442 18.36 12.88 2.51
C GLU A 442 18.76 12.08 3.77
N HIS A 443 20.06 11.92 3.99
CA HIS A 443 20.64 11.22 5.14
C HIS A 443 20.68 12.07 6.43
N ILE A 444 20.54 13.40 6.34
CA ILE A 444 20.59 14.29 7.51
C ILE A 444 19.24 14.89 7.88
N VAL A 445 18.29 15.03 6.94
CA VAL A 445 16.94 15.54 7.24
C VAL A 445 16.11 14.43 7.86
N HIS A 446 16.00 14.42 9.19
CA HIS A 446 15.37 13.33 9.93
C HIS A 446 13.84 13.45 9.95
N HIS A 447 13.30 14.65 10.20
CA HIS A 447 11.88 14.95 10.08
C HIS A 447 11.65 16.45 9.83
N MET A 448 10.48 16.80 9.31
CA MET A 448 10.03 18.17 9.06
C MET A 448 8.58 18.33 9.47
N GLU A 449 8.21 19.51 9.95
CA GLU A 449 6.83 19.88 10.27
C GLU A 449 6.52 21.27 9.71
N ILE A 450 5.31 21.49 9.24
CA ILE A 450 4.83 22.80 8.79
C ILE A 450 3.62 23.23 9.61
N PHE A 451 3.71 24.44 10.13
CA PHE A 451 2.71 25.06 10.99
C PHE A 451 2.08 26.28 10.32
N HIS A 452 0.77 26.43 10.47
CA HIS A 452 0.06 27.69 10.26
C HIS A 452 0.12 28.55 11.53
N CYS A 453 0.42 29.83 11.36
CA CYS A 453 0.45 30.78 12.47
C CYS A 453 -0.91 31.47 12.66
N ALA A 454 -1.28 31.71 13.91
CA ALA A 454 -2.34 32.63 14.27
C ALA A 454 -1.81 34.08 14.34
N ASP A 455 -2.70 35.08 14.20
CA ASP A 455 -2.30 36.47 14.41
C ASP A 455 -1.99 36.69 15.91
N PRO A 456 -0.75 37.07 16.29
CA PRO A 456 -0.39 37.35 17.68
C PRO A 456 -1.01 38.67 18.22
N GLY A 457 -1.83 39.36 17.43
CA GLY A 457 -2.58 40.57 17.79
C GLY A 457 -2.02 41.85 17.18
N ASN A 458 -0.90 41.78 16.46
CA ASN A 458 -0.24 42.90 15.78
C ASN A 458 -0.26 42.79 14.25
N GLY A 459 -0.83 41.72 13.69
CA GLY A 459 -0.92 41.46 12.26
C GLY A 459 0.41 41.11 11.57
N TYR A 460 1.49 40.85 12.32
CA TYR A 460 2.83 40.71 11.76
C TYR A 460 3.74 39.77 12.56
N ILE A 461 4.38 38.82 11.85
CA ILE A 461 5.47 38.00 12.37
C ILE A 461 6.74 38.32 11.58
N PRO A 462 7.87 38.63 12.23
CA PRO A 462 9.15 38.75 11.54
C PRO A 462 9.55 37.42 10.86
N ILE A 463 10.01 37.50 9.61
CA ILE A 463 10.62 36.37 8.89
C ILE A 463 11.87 35.92 9.65
N PHE A 464 12.07 34.61 9.76
CA PHE A 464 13.18 34.01 10.48
C PHE A 464 13.67 32.77 9.74
N ASN A 465 14.97 32.53 9.70
CA ASN A 465 15.56 31.33 9.13
C ASN A 465 16.83 31.01 9.93
N GLY A 466 16.74 30.05 10.84
CA GLY A 466 17.82 29.79 11.79
C GLY A 466 17.48 28.70 12.79
N ASN A 467 18.37 28.50 13.76
CA ASN A 467 18.15 27.53 14.83
C ASN A 467 16.88 27.88 15.64
N CYS A 468 16.00 26.90 15.87
CA CYS A 468 14.77 27.09 16.63
C CYS A 468 15.00 27.53 18.08
N ASN A 469 16.18 27.24 18.64
CA ASN A 469 16.59 27.63 19.98
C ASN A 469 17.38 28.95 20.01
N ASP A 470 17.51 29.66 18.88
CA ASP A 470 18.18 30.95 18.84
C ASP A 470 17.39 31.98 19.68
N PRO A 471 18.03 32.72 20.61
CA PRO A 471 17.37 33.80 21.37
C PRO A 471 16.74 34.89 20.50
N ASN A 472 17.19 35.02 19.24
CA ASN A 472 16.66 35.96 18.27
C ASN A 472 15.42 35.44 17.52
N LYS A 473 15.01 34.18 17.71
CA LYS A 473 13.76 33.66 17.15
C LYS A 473 12.59 34.57 17.61
N PRO A 474 11.76 35.08 16.68
CA PRO A 474 10.67 36.00 17.02
C PRO A 474 9.75 35.38 18.07
N LYS A 475 9.39 36.13 19.12
CA LYS A 475 8.51 35.60 20.18
C LYS A 475 7.09 35.34 19.65
N GLU A 476 6.70 36.09 18.64
CA GLU A 476 5.44 35.99 17.90
C GLU A 476 5.31 34.62 17.21
N SER A 477 6.42 33.96 16.86
CA SER A 477 6.42 32.62 16.25
C SER A 477 5.79 31.54 17.13
N LYS A 478 5.61 31.80 18.43
CA LYS A 478 4.85 30.92 19.34
C LYS A 478 3.39 30.74 18.94
N SER A 479 2.85 31.64 18.10
CA SER A 479 1.52 31.51 17.52
C SER A 479 1.44 30.48 16.38
N CYS A 480 2.60 30.00 15.89
CA CYS A 480 2.70 28.95 14.88
C CYS A 480 2.63 27.59 15.56
N SER A 481 1.42 27.15 15.87
CA SER A 481 1.16 25.88 16.56
C SER A 481 0.24 24.94 15.79
N LYS A 482 -0.45 25.42 14.75
CA LYS A 482 -1.39 24.61 13.98
C LYS A 482 -0.67 23.77 12.95
N VAL A 483 -0.48 22.48 13.21
CA VAL A 483 0.18 21.55 12.30
C VAL A 483 -0.64 21.39 11.01
N LEU A 484 -0.04 21.71 9.86
CA LEU A 484 -0.64 21.46 8.53
C LEU A 484 -0.21 20.11 7.97
N ALA A 485 1.05 19.74 8.18
CA ALA A 485 1.63 18.45 7.81
C ALA A 485 2.91 18.20 8.62
N ALA A 486 3.24 16.93 8.80
CA ALA A 486 4.52 16.48 9.31
C ALA A 486 5.03 15.32 8.43
N TRP A 487 6.34 15.23 8.31
CA TRP A 487 7.03 14.29 7.46
C TRP A 487 8.25 13.72 8.20
N ALA A 488 8.50 12.43 8.05
CA ALA A 488 9.72 11.76 8.51
C ALA A 488 10.35 11.01 7.33
N MET A 489 11.65 10.69 7.42
CA MET A 489 12.40 9.99 6.36
C MET A 489 11.63 8.79 5.78
N GLY A 490 11.34 8.81 4.48
CA GLY A 490 10.62 7.72 3.80
C GLY A 490 9.09 7.78 3.89
N ALA A 491 8.51 8.78 4.56
CA ALA A 491 7.07 9.01 4.50
C ALA A 491 6.65 9.56 3.13
N GLY A 492 5.54 9.04 2.59
CA GLY A 492 4.91 9.53 1.37
C GLY A 492 4.18 10.86 1.56
N PRO A 493 3.58 11.42 0.49
CA PRO A 493 2.82 12.66 0.55
C PRO A 493 1.51 12.51 1.32
N ILE A 494 0.98 13.61 1.86
CA ILE A 494 -0.43 13.70 2.21
C ILE A 494 -1.22 14.18 1.00
N THR A 495 -2.04 13.29 0.45
CA THR A 495 -2.99 13.59 -0.64
C THR A 495 -4.40 13.74 -0.06
N TYR A 496 -5.08 14.83 -0.43
CA TYR A 496 -6.44 15.11 0.01
C TYR A 496 -7.46 14.42 -0.91
N PRO A 497 -8.61 13.95 -0.38
CA PRO A 497 -9.63 13.26 -1.16
C PRO A 497 -10.42 14.22 -2.06
N LEU A 498 -10.95 13.77 -3.20
CA LEU A 498 -11.62 14.64 -4.20
C LEU A 498 -12.76 15.51 -3.65
N GLN A 499 -13.36 15.12 -2.53
CA GLN A 499 -14.43 15.85 -1.87
C GLN A 499 -13.93 17.08 -1.09
N ALA A 500 -12.65 17.11 -0.69
CA ALA A 500 -12.13 18.12 0.21
C ALA A 500 -10.70 18.57 -0.11
N GLY A 501 -10.37 19.82 0.22
CA GLY A 501 -9.02 20.37 0.15
C GLY A 501 -8.72 21.21 1.39
N MET A 502 -7.45 21.28 1.79
CA MET A 502 -7.06 22.10 2.94
C MET A 502 -7.08 23.58 2.55
N PRO A 503 -7.88 24.43 3.22
CA PRO A 503 -7.95 25.85 2.93
C PRO A 503 -6.58 26.52 3.17
N PHE A 504 -6.10 27.26 2.16
CA PHE A 504 -4.80 27.92 2.21
C PHE A 504 -4.87 29.27 1.50
N GLY A 505 -4.38 30.32 2.15
CA GLY A 505 -4.42 31.68 1.61
C GLY A 505 -5.80 32.37 1.67
N GLY A 506 -5.87 33.56 1.09
CA GLY A 506 -7.05 34.44 1.09
C GLY A 506 -7.11 35.43 2.26
N GLU A 507 -8.10 36.34 2.22
CA GLU A 507 -8.21 37.47 3.16
C GLU A 507 -8.40 37.05 4.62
N ASN A 508 -9.03 35.91 4.86
CA ASN A 508 -9.30 35.38 6.21
C ASN A 508 -8.19 34.44 6.72
N PHE A 509 -7.11 34.24 5.94
CA PHE A 509 -6.00 33.38 6.31
C PHE A 509 -4.81 34.23 6.75
N PHE A 510 -4.36 34.05 8.00
CA PHE A 510 -3.16 34.75 8.45
C PHE A 510 -1.95 34.22 7.68
N PRO A 511 -1.22 35.05 6.90
CA PRO A 511 -0.40 34.58 5.79
C PRO A 511 1.01 34.16 6.22
N TYR A 512 1.16 33.64 7.44
CA TYR A 512 2.45 33.21 7.97
C TYR A 512 2.43 31.72 8.26
N VAL A 513 3.50 31.07 7.84
CA VAL A 513 3.75 29.65 8.08
C VAL A 513 5.16 29.47 8.62
N MET A 514 5.35 28.44 9.42
CA MET A 514 6.66 28.06 9.96
C MET A 514 6.96 26.62 9.57
N VAL A 515 8.11 26.36 8.98
CA VAL A 515 8.66 25.02 8.80
C VAL A 515 9.72 24.77 9.87
N GLU A 516 9.58 23.68 10.60
CA GLU A 516 10.58 23.18 11.54
C GLU A 516 11.23 21.93 10.95
N ILE A 517 12.57 21.90 10.90
CA ILE A 517 13.36 20.82 10.32
C ILE A 517 14.30 20.28 11.39
N HIS A 518 14.22 18.99 11.66
CA HIS A 518 15.15 18.29 12.51
C HIS A 518 16.25 17.64 11.68
N TYR A 519 17.48 18.11 11.87
CA TYR A 519 18.67 17.50 11.29
C TYR A 519 19.33 16.53 12.28
N ASN A 520 19.61 15.32 11.82
CA ASN A 520 20.48 14.34 12.48
C ASN A 520 21.84 14.27 11.76
N ASN A 521 22.81 15.06 12.23
CA ASN A 521 24.16 15.14 11.69
C ASN A 521 25.13 14.31 12.53
N GLU A 522 25.01 12.98 12.45
CA GLU A 522 25.83 12.04 13.23
C GLU A 522 27.34 12.21 12.97
N ALA A 523 27.69 12.51 11.72
CA ALA A 523 29.07 12.77 11.29
C ALA A 523 29.62 14.10 11.80
N LYS A 524 28.78 14.97 12.39
CA LYS A 524 29.13 16.32 12.90
C LYS A 524 29.89 17.17 11.88
N ARG A 525 29.49 17.07 10.61
CA ARG A 525 30.06 17.86 9.52
C ARG A 525 29.55 19.29 9.57
N SER A 526 30.35 20.24 9.10
CA SER A 526 30.02 21.67 9.11
C SER A 526 29.76 22.26 7.72
N ASP A 527 29.85 21.44 6.67
CA ASP A 527 29.77 21.86 5.28
C ASP A 527 28.41 21.56 4.63
N TYR A 528 27.45 21.02 5.39
CA TYR A 528 26.09 20.84 4.93
C TYR A 528 25.38 22.19 4.82
N VAL A 529 24.84 22.45 3.63
CA VAL A 529 23.94 23.56 3.32
C VAL A 529 22.65 22.96 2.80
N ASP A 530 21.52 23.38 3.37
CA ASP A 530 20.23 22.76 3.12
C ASP A 530 19.15 23.79 2.72
N ASN A 531 18.30 23.40 1.77
CA ASN A 531 17.14 24.16 1.30
C ASN A 531 15.86 23.30 1.36
N SER A 532 15.81 22.36 2.32
CA SER A 532 14.72 21.41 2.44
C SER A 532 13.47 22.08 3.04
N GLY A 533 12.32 21.47 2.78
CA GLY A 533 11.05 21.90 3.34
C GLY A 533 9.88 21.12 2.76
N PHE A 534 8.77 21.80 2.51
CA PHE A 534 7.58 21.22 1.94
C PHE A 534 7.29 21.79 0.56
N LYS A 535 6.88 20.90 -0.34
CA LYS A 535 6.26 21.23 -1.62
C LYS A 535 4.75 21.10 -1.45
N ILE A 536 4.05 22.22 -1.59
CA ILE A 536 2.61 22.32 -1.41
C ILE A 536 1.97 22.48 -2.79
N THR A 537 1.15 21.51 -3.17
CA THR A 537 0.36 21.53 -4.41
C THR A 537 -1.05 22.00 -4.10
N TYR A 538 -1.49 23.07 -4.74
CA TYR A 538 -2.79 23.71 -4.49
C TYR A 538 -3.55 23.99 -5.78
N SER A 539 -4.86 24.22 -5.66
CA SER A 539 -5.75 24.57 -6.77
C SER A 539 -6.62 25.78 -6.43
N ASP A 540 -6.88 26.61 -7.44
CA ASP A 540 -7.90 27.66 -7.41
C ASP A 540 -9.33 27.09 -7.54
N GLN A 541 -9.46 25.84 -7.99
CA GLN A 541 -10.73 25.14 -8.09
C GLN A 541 -11.07 24.52 -6.73
N LEU A 542 -11.83 25.26 -5.93
CA LEU A 542 -12.25 24.79 -4.60
C LEU A 542 -13.08 23.51 -4.72
N ARG A 543 -12.67 22.47 -3.99
CA ARG A 543 -13.43 21.24 -3.78
C ARG A 543 -14.65 21.53 -2.88
N GLN A 544 -15.56 20.56 -2.81
CA GLN A 544 -16.85 20.73 -2.14
C GLN A 544 -16.71 21.12 -0.66
N PHE A 545 -15.73 20.55 0.04
CA PHE A 545 -15.54 20.77 1.47
C PHE A 545 -14.14 21.32 1.78
N ASP A 546 -14.07 22.14 2.81
CA ASP A 546 -12.80 22.41 3.47
C ASP A 546 -12.41 21.20 4.31
N ALA A 547 -11.14 20.82 4.26
CA ALA A 547 -10.55 19.88 5.19
C ALA A 547 -10.07 20.60 6.46
N GLY A 548 -10.06 19.88 7.58
CA GLY A 548 -9.52 20.32 8.85
C GLY A 548 -8.61 19.26 9.46
N ILE A 549 -7.83 19.67 10.45
CA ILE A 549 -7.02 18.81 11.31
C ILE A 549 -7.48 19.03 12.74
N MET A 550 -7.71 17.93 13.47
CA MET A 550 -8.09 17.97 14.88
C MET A 550 -7.13 17.11 15.69
N GLU A 551 -6.70 17.65 16.83
CA GLU A 551 -5.81 16.95 17.76
C GLU A 551 -6.62 16.22 18.82
N VAL A 552 -6.39 14.91 18.96
CA VAL A 552 -7.04 14.07 19.97
C VAL A 552 -6.02 13.33 20.82
N GLY A 553 -6.08 13.49 22.14
CA GLY A 553 -5.11 12.85 23.03
C GLY A 553 -4.98 13.50 24.40
N LEU A 554 -3.75 13.56 24.93
CA LEU A 554 -3.46 14.13 26.23
C LEU A 554 -3.15 15.62 26.15
N ILE A 555 -3.67 16.39 27.10
CA ILE A 555 -3.26 17.79 27.31
C ILE A 555 -1.78 17.81 27.71
N TYR A 556 -1.02 18.73 27.11
CA TYR A 556 0.38 18.97 27.39
C TYR A 556 0.56 19.63 28.76
N SER A 557 0.54 18.81 29.81
CA SER A 557 0.71 19.26 31.19
C SER A 557 1.37 18.19 32.04
N ASP A 558 1.98 18.64 33.13
CA ASP A 558 2.60 17.77 34.13
C ASP A 558 1.60 16.86 34.87
N ALA A 559 0.29 17.03 34.67
CA ALA A 559 -0.75 16.20 35.24
C ALA A 559 -0.69 14.74 34.76
N ASN A 560 -0.35 14.49 33.49
CA ASN A 560 -0.34 13.15 32.87
C ASN A 560 1.09 12.62 32.68
N SER A 561 1.91 12.68 33.73
CA SER A 561 3.33 12.35 33.65
C SER A 561 3.62 10.87 33.93
N ILE A 562 4.74 10.39 33.42
CA ILE A 562 5.13 8.98 33.41
C ILE A 562 6.26 8.74 34.42
N PRO A 563 6.13 7.77 35.35
CA PRO A 563 7.20 7.37 36.25
C PRO A 563 8.47 6.91 35.53
N ALA A 564 9.62 7.03 36.19
CA ALA A 564 10.89 6.46 35.71
C ALA A 564 10.88 4.92 35.76
N GLY A 565 11.72 4.26 34.95
CA GLY A 565 12.00 2.83 35.06
C GLY A 565 10.89 1.89 34.57
N GLN A 566 9.89 2.38 33.84
CA GLN A 566 8.75 1.57 33.42
C GLN A 566 9.03 0.81 32.12
N GLY A 567 8.72 -0.49 32.10
CA GLY A 567 8.77 -1.31 30.89
C GLY A 567 7.62 -1.04 29.93
N ALA A 568 6.43 -0.75 30.46
CA ALA A 568 5.26 -0.31 29.72
C ALA A 568 4.34 0.46 30.67
N PHE A 569 3.98 1.70 30.32
CA PHE A 569 3.07 2.53 31.10
C PHE A 569 2.01 3.14 30.18
N PRO A 570 0.77 2.60 30.16
CA PRO A 570 -0.30 3.12 29.32
C PRO A 570 -0.96 4.36 29.94
N ILE A 571 -1.17 5.40 29.13
CA ILE A 571 -1.96 6.58 29.48
C ILE A 571 -2.95 6.88 28.35
N SER A 572 -4.19 7.25 28.71
CA SER A 572 -5.25 7.52 27.73
C SER A 572 -5.79 8.94 27.82
N GLY A 573 -5.78 9.64 26.69
CA GLY A 573 -6.48 10.91 26.47
C GLY A 573 -7.82 10.70 25.78
N HIS A 574 -8.78 11.58 26.05
CA HIS A 574 -10.17 11.41 25.61
C HIS A 574 -10.67 12.66 24.90
N CYS A 575 -11.46 12.44 23.85
CA CYS A 575 -12.41 13.41 23.32
C CYS A 575 -13.82 12.97 23.70
N VAL A 576 -14.42 13.63 24.69
CA VAL A 576 -15.70 13.23 25.29
C VAL A 576 -16.89 13.64 24.41
N ALA A 577 -18.00 12.91 24.57
CA ALA A 577 -19.27 13.16 23.87
C ALA A 577 -19.75 14.62 23.95
N ASP A 578 -19.51 15.31 25.08
CA ASP A 578 -19.90 16.72 25.25
C ASP A 578 -19.15 17.66 24.29
N CYS A 579 -17.91 17.32 23.92
CA CYS A 579 -17.14 18.06 22.92
C CYS A 579 -17.53 17.66 21.50
N THR A 580 -17.66 16.36 21.22
CA THR A 580 -18.10 15.90 19.88
C THR A 580 -19.54 16.32 19.56
N ALA A 581 -20.37 16.62 20.57
CA ALA A 581 -21.69 17.22 20.38
C ALA A 581 -21.65 18.58 19.64
N LYS A 582 -20.47 19.22 19.52
CA LYS A 582 -20.25 20.43 18.72
C LYS A 582 -20.01 20.14 17.23
N PHE A 583 -19.88 18.88 16.85
CA PHE A 583 -19.64 18.49 15.46
C PHE A 583 -20.89 18.75 14.61
N PRO A 584 -20.75 18.84 13.27
CA PRO A 584 -21.89 18.94 12.37
C PRO A 584 -22.88 17.80 12.57
N PHE A 585 -24.17 18.01 12.29
CA PHE A 585 -25.21 16.99 12.46
C PHE A 585 -24.90 15.68 11.72
N ASP A 586 -24.38 15.79 10.49
CA ASP A 586 -23.95 14.65 9.70
C ASP A 586 -22.58 14.09 10.12
N GLY A 587 -21.93 14.68 11.11
CA GLY A 587 -20.60 14.33 11.57
C GLY A 587 -19.49 14.76 10.61
N ILE A 588 -18.31 14.17 10.84
CA ILE A 588 -17.11 14.38 10.03
C ILE A 588 -16.63 13.06 9.44
N PHE A 589 -15.91 13.14 8.32
CA PHE A 589 -15.30 12.04 7.60
C PHE A 589 -13.78 12.15 7.74
N VAL A 590 -13.20 11.22 8.49
CA VAL A 590 -11.76 11.10 8.68
C VAL A 590 -11.17 10.33 7.51
N PHE A 591 -10.23 10.94 6.79
CA PHE A 591 -9.58 10.33 5.63
C PHE A 591 -8.10 10.02 5.88
N ALA A 592 -7.46 10.63 6.88
CA ALA A 592 -6.11 10.28 7.29
C ALA A 592 -5.88 10.54 8.78
N SER A 593 -4.83 9.94 9.34
CA SER A 593 -4.45 10.08 10.75
C SER A 593 -2.94 9.94 10.93
N GLN A 594 -2.37 10.73 11.84
CA GLN A 594 -0.97 10.65 12.23
C GLN A 594 -0.85 10.51 13.75
N LEU A 595 -0.22 9.43 14.20
CA LEU A 595 0.08 9.20 15.60
C LEU A 595 1.38 9.90 15.98
N HIS A 596 1.42 10.49 17.17
CA HIS A 596 2.56 11.26 17.66
C HIS A 596 2.81 11.04 19.16
N ALA A 597 4.07 10.79 19.49
CA ALA A 597 4.65 10.76 20.82
C ALA A 597 6.15 11.10 20.72
N HIS A 598 6.80 11.41 21.84
CA HIS A 598 8.24 11.63 21.88
C HIS A 598 9.00 10.30 22.14
N LEU A 599 10.24 10.40 22.62
CA LEU A 599 11.27 9.35 22.60
C LEU A 599 10.88 8.06 23.35
N THR A 600 9.95 8.13 24.30
CA THR A 600 9.51 6.99 25.13
C THR A 600 8.25 6.32 24.60
N GLY A 601 7.58 6.87 23.58
CA GLY A 601 6.42 6.26 22.93
C GLY A 601 6.77 4.94 22.24
N ARG A 602 5.92 3.91 22.43
CA ARG A 602 6.10 2.56 21.84
C ARG A 602 4.86 2.05 21.12
N LYS A 603 3.68 2.12 21.76
CA LYS A 603 2.43 1.63 21.16
C LYS A 603 1.37 2.73 21.23
N LEU A 604 0.72 3.07 20.13
CA LEU A 604 -0.27 4.14 20.06
C LEU A 604 -1.52 3.67 19.32
N TRP A 605 -2.70 4.01 19.81
CA TRP A 605 -3.95 3.80 19.07
C TRP A 605 -5.04 4.76 19.52
N THR A 606 -6.00 5.00 18.63
CA THR A 606 -7.21 5.79 18.94
C THR A 606 -8.45 4.95 18.74
N SER A 607 -9.14 4.62 19.83
CA SER A 607 -10.42 3.90 19.82
C SER A 607 -11.60 4.85 19.59
N HIS A 608 -12.60 4.39 18.84
CA HIS A 608 -13.82 5.13 18.53
C HIS A 608 -15.03 4.44 19.16
N PHE A 609 -15.78 5.18 19.97
CA PHE A 609 -16.93 4.70 20.71
C PHE A 609 -18.21 5.44 20.32
N ARG A 610 -19.32 4.71 20.30
CA ARG A 610 -20.67 5.27 20.15
C ARG A 610 -21.56 4.71 21.24
N ASN A 611 -22.19 5.59 22.02
CA ASN A 611 -22.99 5.22 23.19
C ASN A 611 -22.22 4.30 24.18
N GLY A 612 -20.92 4.57 24.35
CA GLY A 612 -20.03 3.79 25.22
C GLY A 612 -19.52 2.46 24.64
N VAL A 613 -20.01 2.00 23.48
CA VAL A 613 -19.56 0.75 22.86
C VAL A 613 -18.48 1.04 21.82
N LYS A 614 -17.38 0.29 21.82
CA LYS A 614 -16.31 0.42 20.81
C LYS A 614 -16.82 -0.03 19.44
N ILE A 615 -16.82 0.88 18.46
CA ILE A 615 -17.27 0.62 17.08
C ILE A 615 -16.12 0.56 16.07
N GLY A 616 -14.88 0.78 16.52
CA GLY A 616 -13.68 0.67 15.70
C GLY A 616 -12.51 1.42 16.31
N GLU A 617 -11.45 1.55 15.52
CA GLU A 617 -10.27 2.34 15.83
C GLU A 617 -9.99 3.30 14.67
N ILE A 618 -9.58 4.53 14.98
CA ILE A 618 -9.17 5.52 13.98
C ILE A 618 -7.79 5.18 13.44
N ASN A 619 -6.83 4.84 14.30
CA ASN A 619 -5.49 4.40 13.90
C ASN A 619 -4.92 3.55 15.03
N ARG A 620 -4.00 2.63 14.70
CA ARG A 620 -3.23 1.80 15.63
C ARG A 620 -1.86 1.54 15.03
N ASP A 621 -0.84 1.73 15.84
CA ASP A 621 0.53 1.33 15.56
C ASP A 621 1.12 0.71 16.83
N ASN A 622 1.25 -0.61 16.83
CA ASN A 622 1.82 -1.36 17.95
C ASN A 622 3.36 -1.32 17.95
N HIS A 623 3.97 -0.92 16.83
CA HIS A 623 5.42 -0.83 16.65
C HIS A 623 5.85 0.62 16.37
N PHE A 624 5.09 1.57 16.93
CA PHE A 624 5.35 2.99 16.76
C PHE A 624 6.79 3.31 17.14
N SER A 625 7.45 4.12 16.30
CA SER A 625 8.75 4.68 16.60
C SER A 625 8.68 6.20 16.46
N PRO A 626 9.12 6.96 17.48
CA PRO A 626 9.19 8.41 17.38
C PRO A 626 10.16 8.88 16.29
N HIS A 627 11.05 7.99 15.82
CA HIS A 627 11.96 8.27 14.72
C HIS A 627 11.27 8.28 13.34
N TRP A 628 10.10 7.66 13.22
CA TRP A 628 9.38 7.55 11.96
C TRP A 628 7.87 7.68 12.16
N GLN A 629 7.36 8.90 11.97
CA GLN A 629 5.96 9.24 12.15
C GLN A 629 5.32 9.49 10.79
N HIS A 630 4.52 8.53 10.34
CA HIS A 630 3.89 8.58 9.02
C HIS A 630 2.40 8.92 9.13
N ILE A 631 1.84 9.48 8.06
CA ILE A 631 0.41 9.72 7.92
C ILE A 631 -0.23 8.47 7.32
N GLN A 632 -1.17 7.86 8.03
CA GLN A 632 -1.94 6.74 7.51
C GLN A 632 -3.22 7.23 6.81
N HIS A 633 -3.34 6.89 5.53
CA HIS A 633 -4.52 7.20 4.71
C HIS A 633 -5.58 6.10 4.80
N PHE A 634 -6.85 6.50 4.77
CA PHE A 634 -8.00 5.60 4.82
C PHE A 634 -8.79 5.68 3.51
N HIS A 635 -8.67 4.66 2.66
CA HIS A 635 -9.57 4.52 1.51
C HIS A 635 -11.04 4.52 1.95
N LYS A 636 -11.38 3.69 2.95
CA LYS A 636 -12.68 3.75 3.61
C LYS A 636 -12.64 4.72 4.78
N GLN A 637 -13.09 5.94 4.52
CA GLN A 637 -13.15 7.01 5.51
C GLN A 637 -13.99 6.64 6.73
N LYS A 638 -13.57 7.13 7.91
CA LYS A 638 -14.20 6.83 9.20
C LYS A 638 -15.10 8.00 9.60
N ARG A 639 -16.38 7.71 9.84
CA ARG A 639 -17.39 8.74 10.16
C ARG A 639 -17.58 8.88 11.67
N ILE A 640 -17.29 10.07 12.20
CA ILE A 640 -17.48 10.42 13.62
C ILE A 640 -18.72 11.31 13.73
N LEU A 641 -19.70 10.88 14.53
CA LEU A 641 -20.96 11.59 14.72
C LEU A 641 -20.95 12.41 16.01
N PRO A 642 -21.82 13.44 16.12
CA PRO A 642 -22.03 14.13 17.38
C PRO A 642 -22.44 13.17 18.51
N GLY A 643 -21.79 13.31 19.66
CA GLY A 643 -22.02 12.45 20.83
C GLY A 643 -21.18 11.17 20.86
N ASP A 644 -20.35 10.91 19.85
CA ASP A 644 -19.33 9.86 19.91
C ASP A 644 -18.19 10.22 20.87
N THR A 645 -17.43 9.23 21.31
CA THR A 645 -16.22 9.44 22.13
C THR A 645 -15.01 8.88 21.41
N LEU A 646 -13.88 9.58 21.45
CA LEU A 646 -12.58 9.08 21.00
C LEU A 646 -11.66 8.91 22.21
N MET A 647 -10.84 7.87 22.19
CA MET A 647 -9.85 7.61 23.24
C MET A 647 -8.52 7.27 22.60
N THR A 648 -7.54 8.15 22.72
CA THR A 648 -6.16 7.91 22.26
C THR A 648 -5.35 7.38 23.43
N THR A 649 -4.82 6.18 23.29
CA THR A 649 -3.97 5.54 24.28
C THR A 649 -2.55 5.44 23.76
N CYS A 650 -1.59 5.82 24.59
CA CYS A 650 -0.17 5.70 24.31
C CYS A 650 0.48 4.85 25.41
N VAL A 651 1.35 3.92 25.00
CA VAL A 651 2.15 3.07 25.89
C VAL A 651 3.59 3.56 25.83
N PHE A 652 4.10 3.98 26.98
CA PHE A 652 5.43 4.53 27.13
C PHE A 652 6.40 3.56 27.79
N GLU A 653 7.67 3.63 27.40
CA GLU A 653 8.77 2.89 28.01
C GLU A 653 9.85 3.85 28.55
N THR A 654 10.05 3.83 29.87
CA THR A 654 10.97 4.73 30.58
C THR A 654 12.07 3.98 31.32
N ARG A 655 12.38 2.73 30.95
CA ARG A 655 13.46 1.89 31.56
C ARG A 655 14.80 2.63 31.67
N ASN A 656 15.12 3.46 30.68
CA ASN A 656 16.37 4.20 30.60
C ASN A 656 16.31 5.61 31.21
N ARG A 657 15.17 6.03 31.75
CA ARG A 657 15.00 7.33 32.41
C ARG A 657 15.20 7.17 33.92
N SER A 658 15.96 8.08 34.52
CA SER A 658 16.20 8.12 35.98
C SER A 658 15.21 9.02 36.73
N SER A 659 14.46 9.85 36.00
CA SER A 659 13.47 10.78 36.54
C SER A 659 12.12 10.63 35.84
N PHE A 660 11.08 11.21 36.45
CA PHE A 660 9.79 11.38 35.81
C PHE A 660 9.93 12.02 34.42
N THR A 661 9.11 11.55 33.50
CA THR A 661 8.96 12.12 32.16
C THR A 661 7.65 12.90 32.14
N TRP A 662 7.73 14.21 31.95
CA TRP A 662 6.59 15.12 32.09
C TRP A 662 5.74 15.12 30.82
N GLY A 663 4.44 15.39 30.93
CA GLY A 663 3.64 15.78 29.76
C GLY A 663 3.97 17.21 29.35
N GLY A 664 4.44 17.44 28.12
CA GLY A 664 4.98 18.74 27.74
C GLY A 664 5.43 18.86 26.30
N TYR A 665 5.92 20.05 25.94
CA TYR A 665 6.38 20.37 24.59
C TYR A 665 7.84 20.01 24.33
N GLY A 666 8.65 19.79 25.36
CA GLY A 666 10.06 19.49 25.19
C GLY A 666 10.29 18.07 24.65
N ILE A 667 11.36 17.86 23.90
CA ILE A 667 11.75 16.53 23.39
C ILE A 667 11.98 15.50 24.51
N GLU A 668 12.40 15.96 25.69
CA GLU A 668 12.60 15.11 26.87
C GLU A 668 11.32 14.92 27.70
N ASP A 669 10.31 15.76 27.45
CA ASP A 669 8.93 15.57 27.91
C ASP A 669 8.23 14.56 26.97
N GLU A 670 6.95 14.30 27.19
CA GLU A 670 6.14 13.42 26.36
C GLU A 670 4.84 14.03 25.87
N MET A 671 4.41 13.51 24.74
CA MET A 671 3.12 13.78 24.12
C MET A 671 2.39 12.47 23.82
N CYS A 672 1.07 12.54 23.76
CA CYS A 672 0.22 11.45 23.29
C CYS A 672 -0.87 12.06 22.44
N VAL A 673 -0.69 12.02 21.12
CA VAL A 673 -1.57 12.74 20.18
C VAL A 673 -1.87 11.88 18.96
N ASN A 674 -3.10 12.02 18.48
CA ASN A 674 -3.47 11.64 17.13
C ASN A 674 -3.98 12.88 16.39
N TYR A 675 -3.29 13.25 15.32
CA TYR A 675 -3.75 14.27 14.36
C TYR A 675 -4.71 13.61 13.38
N ILE A 676 -5.97 13.98 13.45
CA ILE A 676 -7.04 13.44 12.61
C ILE A 676 -7.31 14.42 11.47
N HIS A 677 -7.11 13.99 10.22
CA HIS A 677 -7.46 14.76 9.04
C HIS A 677 -8.88 14.42 8.59
N TYR A 678 -9.75 15.43 8.51
CA TYR A 678 -11.17 15.23 8.30
C TYR A 678 -11.82 16.29 7.41
N TYR A 679 -13.06 16.04 6.97
CA TYR A 679 -13.95 17.03 6.39
C TYR A 679 -15.43 16.72 6.74
N PRO A 680 -16.36 17.68 6.66
CA PRO A 680 -16.10 19.11 6.46
C PRO A 680 -15.39 19.72 7.68
N ALA A 681 -14.57 20.75 7.44
CA ALA A 681 -13.94 21.52 8.50
C ALA A 681 -14.98 22.04 9.49
N MET A 682 -14.62 22.05 10.78
CA MET A 682 -15.47 22.53 11.86
C MET A 682 -14.65 23.34 12.87
N ASP A 683 -15.34 23.92 13.84
CA ASP A 683 -14.72 24.84 14.78
C ASP A 683 -13.79 24.13 15.78
N VAL A 684 -14.07 22.88 16.16
CA VAL A 684 -13.27 22.11 17.13
C VAL A 684 -11.92 21.73 16.50
N GLU A 685 -10.85 22.27 17.06
CA GLU A 685 -9.46 22.01 16.62
C GLU A 685 -8.70 21.13 17.61
N VAL A 686 -8.93 21.32 18.91
CA VAL A 686 -8.31 20.50 19.96
C VAL A 686 -9.40 19.81 20.76
N CYS A 687 -9.28 18.50 20.91
CA CYS A 687 -10.13 17.69 21.77
C CYS A 687 -9.28 16.74 22.62
N LYS A 688 -8.73 17.26 23.71
CA LYS A 688 -7.76 16.57 24.57
C LYS A 688 -8.22 16.52 26.02
N SER A 689 -7.67 15.58 26.78
CA SER A 689 -7.96 15.47 28.21
C SER A 689 -6.71 15.33 29.07
N ALA A 690 -6.83 15.67 30.35
CA ALA A 690 -5.92 15.29 31.41
C ALA A 690 -6.69 14.81 32.62
N ILE A 691 -6.02 14.11 33.55
CA ILE A 691 -6.59 13.89 34.88
C ILE A 691 -6.99 15.22 35.54
N ASP A 692 -8.10 15.22 36.26
CA ASP A 692 -8.52 16.39 37.03
C ASP A 692 -7.50 16.77 38.12
N ASN A 693 -7.08 18.03 38.10
CA ASN A 693 -6.08 18.56 39.03
C ASN A 693 -6.49 18.40 40.50
N SER A 694 -7.79 18.50 40.84
CA SER A 694 -8.23 18.38 42.23
C SER A 694 -8.13 16.93 42.72
N THR A 695 -8.49 15.97 41.88
CA THR A 695 -8.30 14.53 42.12
C THR A 695 -6.81 14.19 42.26
N LEU A 696 -5.97 14.72 41.37
CA LEU A 696 -4.52 14.49 41.43
C LEU A 696 -3.89 15.10 42.69
N HIS A 697 -4.31 16.29 43.12
CA HIS A 697 -3.88 16.85 44.40
C HIS A 697 -4.32 16.02 45.61
N ASN A 698 -5.51 15.43 45.59
CA ASN A 698 -5.95 14.52 46.65
C ASN A 698 -5.12 13.24 46.68
N PHE A 699 -4.72 12.70 45.51
CA PHE A 699 -3.79 11.59 45.42
C PHE A 699 -2.43 11.92 46.07
N PHE A 700 -1.85 13.09 45.77
CA PHE A 700 -0.59 13.50 46.40
C PHE A 700 -0.72 13.58 47.93
N ARG A 701 -1.84 14.08 48.45
CA ARG A 701 -2.10 14.10 49.90
C ARG A 701 -2.22 12.71 50.50
N PHE A 702 -2.88 11.78 49.79
CA PHE A 702 -2.96 10.37 50.18
C PHE A 702 -1.57 9.71 50.22
N MET A 703 -0.68 10.11 49.31
CA MET A 703 0.72 9.65 49.27
C MET A 703 1.64 10.38 50.25
N GLY A 704 1.12 11.29 51.09
CA GLY A 704 1.87 11.97 52.15
C GLY A 704 2.38 13.38 51.82
N VAL A 705 2.12 13.91 50.63
CA VAL A 705 2.55 15.26 50.21
C VAL A 705 1.49 16.30 50.57
N GLN A 706 1.71 17.06 51.64
CA GLN A 706 0.72 18.03 52.17
C GLN A 706 0.93 19.48 51.74
N ASP A 707 2.08 19.83 51.14
CA ASP A 707 2.35 21.21 50.72
C ASP A 707 1.55 21.60 49.48
N TYR A 708 0.62 22.54 49.64
CA TYR A 708 -0.26 23.02 48.59
C TYR A 708 0.43 24.00 47.63
N ARG A 709 1.56 24.62 48.03
CA ARG A 709 2.28 25.63 47.23
C ARG A 709 3.10 25.01 46.11
N LEU A 710 3.45 23.74 46.25
CA LEU A 710 4.18 23.00 45.22
C LEU A 710 3.31 22.82 43.97
N SER A 711 3.94 23.04 42.82
CA SER A 711 3.42 22.64 41.51
C SER A 711 3.18 21.12 41.44
N ILE A 712 2.44 20.65 40.43
CA ILE A 712 2.18 19.22 40.25
C ILE A 712 3.50 18.46 40.04
N SER A 713 4.38 18.94 39.16
CA SER A 713 5.71 18.36 38.93
C SER A 713 6.57 18.30 40.20
N GLU A 714 6.54 19.34 41.05
CA GLU A 714 7.23 19.32 42.34
C GLU A 714 6.63 18.29 43.30
N LYS A 715 5.31 18.10 43.32
CA LYS A 715 4.65 17.07 44.14
C LYS A 715 5.01 15.65 43.70
N TYR A 716 5.10 15.40 42.40
CA TYR A 716 5.61 14.12 41.88
C TYR A 716 7.02 13.81 42.41
N LYS A 717 7.90 14.81 42.52
CA LYS A 717 9.27 14.66 43.04
C LYS A 717 9.35 14.38 44.55
N GLN A 718 8.28 14.61 45.31
CA GLN A 718 8.25 14.36 46.76
C GLN A 718 7.83 12.93 47.12
N ILE A 719 7.37 12.14 46.14
CA ILE A 719 6.93 10.76 46.36
C ILE A 719 8.09 9.81 46.09
N ASP A 720 8.25 8.82 46.96
CA ASP A 720 9.07 7.65 46.68
C ASP A 720 8.28 6.66 45.81
N TRP A 721 8.69 6.52 44.54
CA TRP A 721 7.97 5.79 43.51
C TRP A 721 8.29 4.29 43.54
N THR A 722 7.78 3.61 44.56
CA THR A 722 7.79 2.14 44.62
C THR A 722 6.84 1.54 43.57
N PRO A 723 6.98 0.25 43.19
CA PRO A 723 6.04 -0.39 42.27
C PRO A 723 4.58 -0.23 42.67
N GLN A 724 4.27 -0.29 43.97
CA GLN A 724 2.90 -0.09 44.48
C GLN A 724 2.40 1.36 44.33
N ALA A 725 3.29 2.35 44.41
CA ALA A 725 2.95 3.75 44.17
C ALA A 725 2.65 3.99 42.68
N VAL A 726 3.43 3.35 41.80
CA VAL A 726 3.22 3.36 40.35
C VAL A 726 1.87 2.73 39.99
N ASP A 727 1.55 1.56 40.56
CA ASP A 727 0.26 0.89 40.32
C ASP A 727 -0.93 1.76 40.74
N LYS A 728 -0.82 2.45 41.89
CA LYS A 728 -1.85 3.39 42.36
C LYS A 728 -2.01 4.59 41.43
N LEU A 729 -0.91 5.10 40.84
CA LEU A 729 -0.97 6.19 39.86
C LEU A 729 -1.63 5.71 38.55
N ALA A 730 -1.28 4.51 38.08
CA ALA A 730 -1.90 3.91 36.91
C ALA A 730 -3.41 3.69 37.11
N GLU A 731 -3.81 3.20 38.28
CA GLU A 731 -5.23 3.09 38.67
C GLU A 731 -5.91 4.47 38.68
N LEU A 732 -5.27 5.46 39.28
CA LEU A 732 -5.77 6.84 39.32
C LEU A 732 -6.05 7.38 37.92
N TYR A 733 -5.10 7.27 36.99
CA TYR A 733 -5.28 7.71 35.60
C TYR A 733 -6.40 6.96 34.87
N SER A 734 -6.66 5.71 35.26
CA SER A 734 -7.63 4.84 34.59
C SER A 734 -9.09 5.11 34.97
N VAL A 735 -9.34 5.76 36.12
CA VAL A 735 -10.71 5.92 36.67
C VAL A 735 -11.10 7.35 37.02
N SER A 736 -10.14 8.29 37.01
CA SER A 736 -10.37 9.63 37.52
C SER A 736 -11.16 10.52 36.56
N PRO A 737 -11.92 11.51 37.09
CA PRO A 737 -12.49 12.57 36.26
C PRO A 737 -11.41 13.33 35.48
N LEU A 738 -11.84 13.96 34.39
CA LEU A 738 -10.99 14.60 33.41
C LEU A 738 -11.15 16.13 33.41
N ASN A 739 -10.04 16.83 33.20
CA ASN A 739 -10.05 18.18 32.64
C ASN A 739 -9.98 18.08 31.12
N MET A 740 -10.81 18.84 30.41
CA MET A 740 -10.92 18.78 28.95
C MET A 740 -10.49 20.10 28.30
N ASP A 741 -9.70 19.97 27.25
CA ASP A 741 -9.45 21.02 26.28
C ASP A 741 -10.27 20.71 25.03
N CYS A 742 -11.49 21.24 25.01
CA CYS A 742 -12.34 21.33 23.82
C CYS A 742 -12.18 22.76 23.29
N LEU A 743 -11.22 22.97 22.39
CA LEU A 743 -10.80 24.29 21.93
C LEU A 743 -11.18 24.53 20.48
N ASP A 744 -11.53 25.79 20.19
CA ASP A 744 -11.70 26.27 18.83
C ASP A 744 -10.36 26.66 18.18
N HIS A 745 -10.41 27.13 16.93
CA HIS A 745 -9.26 27.60 16.15
C HIS A 745 -8.57 28.87 16.71
N THR A 746 -9.14 29.53 17.72
CA THR A 746 -8.49 30.63 18.45
C THR A 746 -7.77 30.14 19.70
N GLY A 747 -7.90 28.84 20.03
CA GLY A 747 -7.41 28.25 21.28
C GLY A 747 -8.35 28.50 22.47
N ALA A 748 -9.53 29.07 22.25
CA ALA A 748 -10.50 29.32 23.31
C ALA A 748 -11.35 28.07 23.56
N ARG A 749 -11.69 27.82 24.84
CA ARG A 749 -12.63 26.74 25.20
C ARG A 749 -14.05 27.10 24.77
N PHE A 750 -14.79 26.12 24.27
CA PHE A 750 -16.21 26.31 23.95
C PHE A 750 -17.01 26.75 25.20
N PRO A 751 -17.79 27.84 25.13
CA PRO A 751 -18.52 28.34 26.28
C PRO A 751 -19.74 27.48 26.63
N GLY A 752 -20.25 27.66 27.85
CA GLY A 752 -21.55 27.12 28.28
C GLY A 752 -21.55 25.66 28.74
N HIS A 753 -20.39 25.00 28.87
CA HIS A 753 -20.32 23.68 29.51
C HIS A 753 -20.63 23.80 31.02
N PRO A 754 -21.51 22.96 31.61
CA PRO A 754 -21.94 23.10 33.01
C PRO A 754 -20.80 23.09 34.04
N THR A 755 -19.70 22.39 33.75
CA THR A 755 -18.53 22.28 34.62
C THR A 755 -17.34 23.12 34.16
N ASN A 756 -17.53 23.98 33.15
CA ASN A 756 -16.45 24.72 32.49
C ASN A 756 -15.28 23.81 32.07
N TRP A 757 -15.61 22.64 31.51
CA TRP A 757 -14.66 21.61 31.07
C TRP A 757 -13.73 21.04 32.15
N THR A 758 -14.08 21.19 33.43
CA THR A 758 -13.35 20.58 34.56
C THR A 758 -14.13 19.45 35.20
N ARG A 759 -13.46 18.50 35.85
CA ARG A 759 -14.08 17.37 36.56
C ARG A 759 -15.14 16.63 35.75
N ILE A 760 -14.91 16.48 34.45
CA ILE A 760 -15.80 15.74 33.55
C ILE A 760 -15.68 14.25 33.88
N PRO A 761 -16.80 13.53 34.10
CA PRO A 761 -16.74 12.09 34.31
C PRO A 761 -16.06 11.41 33.12
N GLN A 762 -15.11 10.50 33.40
CA GLN A 762 -14.50 9.70 32.35
C GLN A 762 -15.58 8.89 31.62
N PRO A 763 -15.56 8.82 30.27
CA PRO A 763 -16.53 8.05 29.51
C PRO A 763 -16.56 6.59 29.94
N LYS A 764 -17.75 6.07 30.24
CA LYS A 764 -17.93 4.63 30.47
C LYS A 764 -17.82 3.90 29.14
N THR A 765 -16.81 3.04 29.03
CA THR A 765 -16.55 2.25 27.84
C THR A 765 -16.90 0.78 28.10
N PHE A 766 -17.48 0.14 27.09
CA PHE A 766 -17.83 -1.27 27.09
C PHE A 766 -17.12 -1.96 25.92
N ALA A 767 -16.75 -3.21 26.15
CA ALA A 767 -16.15 -4.03 25.13
C ALA A 767 -17.09 -4.15 23.92
N GLY A 768 -16.52 -4.08 22.72
CA GLY A 768 -17.24 -4.16 21.45
C GLY A 768 -16.75 -5.31 20.57
N MET A 769 -17.38 -5.50 19.40
CA MET A 769 -16.89 -6.47 18.39
C MET A 769 -15.50 -6.10 17.82
N PHE A 770 -14.98 -4.92 18.15
CA PHE A 770 -13.72 -4.37 17.66
C PHE A 770 -12.61 -4.38 18.72
N ASP A 771 -12.82 -5.08 19.84
CA ASP A 771 -11.69 -5.42 20.69
C ASP A 771 -10.92 -6.55 20.04
N LYS A 772 -9.67 -6.26 19.66
CA LYS A 772 -8.70 -7.27 19.25
C LYS A 772 -8.36 -8.08 20.50
N VAL A 773 -9.19 -9.08 20.80
CA VAL A 773 -8.86 -10.09 21.80
C VAL A 773 -7.89 -11.03 21.10
N ARG A 774 -6.67 -11.18 21.65
CA ARG A 774 -5.75 -12.22 21.19
C ARG A 774 -6.55 -13.52 21.15
N ALA A 775 -6.65 -14.15 19.98
CA ALA A 775 -7.36 -15.41 19.91
C ALA A 775 -6.65 -16.41 20.83
N ASN A 776 -7.37 -17.30 21.52
CA ASN A 776 -6.74 -18.29 22.41
C ASN A 776 -5.70 -19.19 21.72
N MET A 777 -5.61 -19.15 20.37
CA MET A 777 -4.66 -19.88 19.54
C MET A 777 -3.66 -18.98 18.80
N GLU A 778 -3.68 -17.66 19.04
CA GLU A 778 -2.72 -16.74 18.46
C GLU A 778 -1.40 -16.86 19.23
N CYS A 779 -0.36 -17.28 18.50
CA CYS A 779 0.92 -17.64 19.07
C CYS A 779 1.66 -16.39 19.56
N PRO A 780 2.47 -16.51 20.62
CA PRO A 780 3.29 -15.41 21.07
C PRO A 780 4.40 -15.12 20.05
N SER A 781 4.67 -13.84 19.83
CA SER A 781 5.74 -13.34 18.98
C SER A 781 6.79 -12.56 19.79
N LEU A 782 7.91 -12.24 19.15
CA LEU A 782 9.03 -11.50 19.74
C LEU A 782 8.64 -10.11 20.26
N ASN A 783 7.68 -9.47 19.62
CA ASN A 783 7.21 -8.09 19.81
C ASN A 783 5.91 -7.96 20.64
N ASP A 784 5.58 -9.01 21.40
CA ASP A 784 4.41 -9.05 22.28
C ASP A 784 4.54 -8.23 23.56
#